data_AF-A0A914GK68-F1
#
_entry.id   AF-A0A914GK68-F1
#
_cell.length_a   1.000
_cell.length_b   1.000
_cell.length_c   1.000
_cell.angle_alpha   90.00
_cell.angle_beta   90.00
_cell.angle_gamma   90.00
#
_symmetry.space_group_name_H-M   'P 1'
#
loop_
_entity.id
_entity.type
_entity.pdbx_description
1 polymer ?
#
loop_
_entity_poly.entity_id
_entity_poly.type
_entity_poly.pdbx_seq_one_letter_code
_entity_poly.pdbx_strand_id
1 'polypeptide(L)'
;IPEEWKNPSGDWHLGTKPLYELYSKVVKDRINSSKKEELQKKNKSAIAEALKEFNEHEKKFGTKTKKIWDKENREEINAKLEYLKEAEKQEIESPILDCIVWFDGEKWKACITLNEDLEAAKILSSFCIDKEYGFLSDNCLVSYCFNISEDGNLLEICVPNGSHGSHVAHIAAAHFPDDPEKDGLAPGAQIISLCLGNAYTEQAFIRAFNKCIELKVDIINLSCDTPQNCVDSGKTVKLIQSVVEKYGIIFVAAVGNDGPGLSVAGFAGGRIHSCIFYVGAYLTAEMKEAMYSHFEADNSVVFPFSSRGPCADGSLGVTFCAPGAALTGVSKHELEGTQRKHGTSMSSPNAAGNIACLLSAMKAESIPISPFRIKLALQNSAMIPEDGIEHPFSLGAGIIQICDAFKMLKSGATNFIPTTITDFKINVGANKRGIYLREPYEIAAPYEVLMDVKPTFTDSGDNDSRLHFGCPITLKLSHGSKGNFVKFPKYSRLPSSDFSVHVDPTNLEAGKAHYAEIIGTNPKHPSLGPLFRIPITVIIPEKLIQDDEFCYKKKLTLEPAIPQRLFIQSPFGCNYVAIKVKSLEKQNFQRLRVQRIFLEQKNRCRIGNSQIQLPPKSVNFCHFVCPENQTIEFCFSQDSYSQEFTNIKITIKFYGMNVHPTTLFSVNPTNKINVTNYLNETTIEPVLEFNSFCQPLSPSEAIIESMNERDIIDGNPSFKLLLTYKFYAKKSELYKFNHEGTDHYNKYFDCYLLQVFTVSKKHIFTCGDYGKLQRLQIGDYIIRVQFRHSDPTILEKLKDARLIVSQTFIQELVADIYSDAESALKESGEKMKKKILDSGETASLFVASVPSYKYPYPYPIGSYLKGRLSLHSNETYKSKEHSNCDFIYLLAPPKSYLNVTNGRLDLEADKVNEKEDLKTNSLLDEFLQVTTKDIPNAFRNGFDPKKENSDAKIDDSEKVILQNDEEEKLNEKGLNLTSKLANENFKETSKMEKAAEAKVSEKTVHCQSESSSISLSSCDESVEKVETDETDSKKKLKTAVSKKDSDNSAAKPDEKISINSESLEISLEEVEKAFRDYMLFADSTSENAQIIQAKYAVAHERFGTALMQLKKIMADKTTTSDYLSTEKAIIQKQGTAATVKTFSILAYAVTDL
;
A
#
# COMPACT_ATOMS: atom_id res chain seq x y z
N ILE A 1 -15.56 18.79 31.13
CA ILE A 1 -16.77 18.15 30.57
C ILE A 1 -17.98 18.87 31.15
N PRO A 2 -18.94 19.31 30.33
CA PRO A 2 -20.08 20.07 30.81
C PRO A 2 -20.96 19.29 31.81
N GLU A 3 -21.49 19.96 32.83
CA GLU A 3 -22.25 19.31 33.92
C GLU A 3 -23.60 18.74 33.45
N GLU A 4 -24.15 19.28 32.36
CA GLU A 4 -25.40 18.82 31.77
C GLU A 4 -25.29 17.47 31.04
N TRP A 5 -24.07 16.97 30.80
CA TRP A 5 -23.86 15.66 30.20
C TRP A 5 -24.11 14.56 31.23
N LYS A 6 -25.23 13.86 31.07
CA LYS A 6 -25.57 12.73 31.92
C LYS A 6 -24.52 11.63 31.77
N ASN A 7 -23.93 11.23 32.88
CA ASN A 7 -23.06 10.05 32.99
C ASN A 7 -23.20 9.44 34.40
N PRO A 8 -24.13 8.49 34.60
CA PRO A 8 -24.40 7.93 35.91
C PRO A 8 -23.28 7.01 36.43
N SER A 9 -22.43 6.42 35.57
CA SER A 9 -21.29 5.62 36.02
C SER A 9 -20.11 6.50 36.46
N GLY A 10 -20.01 7.71 35.89
CA GLY A 10 -18.86 8.59 36.06
C GLY A 10 -17.65 8.19 35.20
N ASP A 11 -17.77 7.11 34.42
CA ASP A 11 -16.69 6.59 33.58
C ASP A 11 -16.69 7.27 32.21
N TRP A 12 -15.50 7.69 31.76
CA TRP A 12 -15.28 8.33 30.46
C TRP A 12 -14.23 7.57 29.68
N HIS A 13 -14.57 7.14 28.47
CA HIS A 13 -13.64 6.48 27.56
C HIS A 13 -13.04 7.55 26.63
N LEU A 14 -11.72 7.66 26.64
CA LEU A 14 -10.98 8.69 25.91
C LEU A 14 -10.15 8.05 24.79
N GLY A 15 -10.15 8.67 23.64
CA GLY A 15 -9.34 8.27 22.50
C GLY A 15 -8.96 9.46 21.63
N THR A 16 -8.01 9.26 20.72
CA THR A 16 -7.55 10.31 19.80
C THR A 16 -7.54 9.81 18.36
N LYS A 17 -7.88 10.68 17.40
CA LYS A 17 -7.89 10.33 15.97
C LYS A 17 -7.31 11.46 15.11
N PRO A 18 -6.30 11.20 14.26
CA PRO A 18 -5.86 12.23 13.31
C PRO A 18 -6.97 12.59 12.32
N LEU A 19 -7.34 13.88 12.26
CA LEU A 19 -8.43 14.39 11.43
C LEU A 19 -8.24 14.06 9.94
N TYR A 20 -7.02 14.18 9.41
CA TYR A 20 -6.75 13.94 7.99
C TYR A 20 -6.88 12.47 7.58
N GLU A 21 -6.96 11.52 8.52
CA GLU A 21 -7.32 10.14 8.22
C GLU A 21 -8.82 9.97 7.92
N LEU A 22 -9.66 10.93 8.34
CA LEU A 22 -11.09 10.96 8.04
C LEU A 22 -11.39 11.68 6.71
N TYR A 23 -10.39 12.31 6.09
CA TYR A 23 -10.55 13.02 4.83
C TYR A 23 -10.23 12.12 3.64
N SER A 24 -11.05 12.24 2.59
CA SER A 24 -10.67 11.73 1.27
C SER A 24 -9.46 12.51 0.75
N LYS A 25 -8.73 11.94 -0.21
CA LYS A 25 -7.58 12.60 -0.83
C LYS A 25 -7.94 13.99 -1.37
N VAL A 26 -9.09 14.11 -2.03
CA VAL A 26 -9.58 15.38 -2.61
C VAL A 26 -9.78 16.44 -1.54
N VAL A 27 -10.43 16.09 -0.43
CA VAL A 27 -10.64 17.02 0.69
C VAL A 27 -9.30 17.40 1.32
N LYS A 28 -8.42 16.43 1.56
CA LYS A 28 -7.09 16.67 2.13
C LYS A 28 -6.25 17.61 1.26
N ASP A 29 -6.21 17.37 -0.05
CA ASP A 29 -5.47 18.20 -1.01
C ASP A 29 -6.02 19.63 -1.05
N ARG A 30 -7.36 19.79 -1.03
CA ARG A 30 -8.03 21.11 -0.98
C ARG A 30 -7.69 21.89 0.29
N ILE A 31 -7.88 21.25 1.46
CA ILE A 31 -7.62 21.88 2.76
C ILE A 31 -6.13 22.24 2.91
N ASN A 32 -5.23 21.34 2.52
CA ASN A 32 -3.80 21.61 2.56
C ASN A 32 -3.39 22.73 1.59
N SER A 33 -3.99 22.80 0.40
CA SER A 33 -3.73 23.88 -0.56
C SER A 33 -4.15 25.24 0.02
N SER A 34 -5.35 25.32 0.59
CA SER A 34 -5.85 26.53 1.25
C SER A 34 -4.96 26.97 2.43
N LYS A 35 -4.63 26.04 3.33
CA LYS A 35 -3.72 26.32 4.45
C LYS A 35 -2.32 26.74 3.98
N LYS A 36 -1.79 26.10 2.93
CA LYS A 36 -0.50 26.44 2.35
C LYS A 36 -0.50 27.84 1.73
N GLU A 37 -1.57 28.24 1.05
CA GLU A 37 -1.72 29.59 0.51
C GLU A 37 -1.75 30.64 1.62
N GLU A 38 -2.47 30.39 2.71
CA GLU A 38 -2.48 31.28 3.88
C GLU A 38 -1.10 31.40 4.53
N LEU A 39 -0.42 30.26 4.73
CA LEU A 39 0.94 30.22 5.25
C LEU A 39 1.90 30.97 4.33
N GLN A 40 1.80 30.80 3.02
CA GLN A 40 2.63 31.52 2.05
C GLN A 40 2.37 33.03 2.05
N LYS A 41 1.10 33.47 2.14
CA LYS A 41 0.77 34.91 2.24
C LYS A 41 1.43 35.53 3.47
N LYS A 42 1.35 34.81 4.60
CA LYS A 42 1.95 35.17 5.89
C LYS A 42 3.49 35.17 5.84
N ASN A 43 4.10 34.11 5.33
CA ASN A 43 5.55 33.94 5.21
C ASN A 43 6.17 34.95 4.23
N LYS A 44 5.51 35.30 3.13
CA LYS A 44 6.01 36.31 2.18
C LYS A 44 6.29 37.66 2.84
N SER A 45 5.45 38.08 3.78
CA SER A 45 5.66 39.32 4.53
C SER A 45 6.91 39.23 5.42
N ALA A 46 7.06 38.12 6.16
CA ALA A 46 8.22 37.89 7.02
C ALA A 46 9.53 37.72 6.22
N ILE A 47 9.48 37.04 5.06
CA ILE A 47 10.61 36.89 4.14
C ILE A 47 11.00 38.25 3.56
N ALA A 48 10.03 39.09 3.17
CA ALA A 48 10.31 40.44 2.65
C ALA A 48 10.97 41.33 3.71
N GLU A 49 10.53 41.24 4.97
CA GLU A 49 11.12 41.97 6.10
C GLU A 49 12.55 41.49 6.39
N ALA A 50 12.77 40.18 6.49
CA ALA A 50 14.10 39.60 6.70
C ALA A 50 15.05 39.86 5.50
N LEU A 51 14.54 39.89 4.27
CA LEU A 51 15.32 40.27 3.08
C LEU A 51 15.70 41.75 3.11
N LYS A 52 14.81 42.61 3.59
CA LYS A 52 15.11 44.04 3.76
C LYS A 52 16.20 44.23 4.81
N GLU A 53 16.08 43.57 5.95
CA GLU A 53 17.08 43.56 7.02
C GLU A 53 18.45 43.06 6.51
N PHE A 54 18.46 41.95 5.77
CA PHE A 54 19.66 41.41 5.13
C PHE A 54 20.31 42.39 4.15
N ASN A 55 19.51 42.99 3.26
CA ASN A 55 20.02 43.95 2.28
C ASN A 55 20.53 45.25 2.92
N GLU A 56 19.90 45.72 3.99
CA GLU A 56 20.37 46.87 4.76
C GLU A 56 21.69 46.58 5.48
N HIS A 57 21.84 45.38 6.04
CA HIS A 57 23.09 44.91 6.62
C HIS A 57 24.21 44.81 5.56
N GLU A 58 23.93 44.20 4.40
CA GLU A 58 24.87 44.12 3.27
C GLU A 58 25.28 45.51 2.76
N LYS A 59 24.36 46.47 2.69
CA LYS A 59 24.68 47.86 2.30
C LYS A 59 25.55 48.58 3.32
N LYS A 60 25.37 48.31 4.61
CA LYS A 60 26.11 48.99 5.70
C LYS A 60 27.51 48.42 5.93
N PHE A 61 27.68 47.10 5.83
CA PHE A 61 28.91 46.42 6.24
C PHE A 61 29.59 45.59 5.14
N GLY A 62 28.90 45.33 4.02
CA GLY A 62 29.39 44.52 2.90
C GLY A 62 29.56 43.03 3.21
N THR A 63 30.01 42.27 2.21
CA THR A 63 30.17 40.81 2.29
C THR A 63 31.42 40.34 3.05
N LYS A 64 32.35 41.24 3.40
CA LYS A 64 33.67 40.92 4.00
C LYS A 64 34.03 41.87 5.15
N THR A 65 33.32 41.76 6.27
CA THR A 65 33.68 42.43 7.54
C THR A 65 34.73 41.62 8.31
N LYS A 66 35.65 42.31 9.01
CA LYS A 66 36.62 41.70 9.94
C LYS A 66 36.10 41.63 11.39
N LYS A 67 34.97 42.28 11.69
CA LYS A 67 34.38 42.29 13.04
C LYS A 67 33.53 41.04 13.26
N ILE A 68 33.78 40.35 14.37
CA ILE A 68 33.11 39.08 14.71
C ILE A 68 31.59 39.29 14.86
N TRP A 69 31.16 40.34 15.57
CA TRP A 69 29.74 40.64 15.80
C TRP A 69 28.96 40.88 14.50
N ASP A 70 29.55 41.56 13.51
CA ASP A 70 28.91 41.80 12.22
C ASP A 70 28.78 40.50 11.38
N LYS A 71 29.73 39.57 11.53
CA LYS A 71 29.68 38.25 10.89
C LYS A 71 28.56 37.41 11.49
N GLU A 72 28.46 37.39 12.82
CA GLU A 72 27.44 36.64 13.54
C GLU A 72 26.02 37.18 13.31
N ASN A 73 25.85 38.51 13.24
CA ASN A 73 24.55 39.11 12.89
C ASN A 73 24.12 38.77 11.45
N ARG A 74 25.07 38.70 10.52
CA ARG A 74 24.80 38.26 9.15
C ARG A 74 24.38 36.79 9.09
N GLU A 75 25.04 35.93 9.86
CA GLU A 75 24.70 34.51 9.98
C GLU A 75 23.30 34.32 10.57
N GLU A 76 22.93 35.12 11.59
CA GLU A 76 21.59 35.13 12.18
C GLU A 76 20.49 35.51 11.18
N ILE A 77 20.67 36.62 10.45
CA ILE A 77 19.69 37.07 9.45
C ILE A 77 19.57 36.05 8.30
N ASN A 78 20.69 35.45 7.88
CA ASN A 78 20.67 34.38 6.87
C ASN A 78 19.96 33.11 7.38
N ALA A 79 20.24 32.69 8.62
CA ALA A 79 19.58 31.55 9.26
C ALA A 79 18.07 31.77 9.36
N LYS A 80 17.62 32.98 9.72
CA LYS A 80 16.19 33.36 9.73
C LYS A 80 15.57 33.27 8.33
N LEU A 81 16.27 33.73 7.28
CA LEU A 81 15.81 33.63 5.90
C LEU A 81 15.73 32.19 5.39
N GLU A 82 16.73 31.37 5.69
CA GLU A 82 16.77 29.94 5.34
C GLU A 82 15.65 29.18 6.05
N TYR A 83 15.49 29.39 7.36
CA TYR A 83 14.41 28.80 8.13
C TYR A 83 13.03 29.13 7.54
N LEU A 84 12.76 30.41 7.23
CA LEU A 84 11.49 30.84 6.62
C LEU A 84 11.25 30.22 5.24
N LYS A 85 12.28 30.15 4.38
CA LYS A 85 12.21 29.52 3.05
C LYS A 85 11.96 28.02 3.13
N GLU A 86 12.50 27.36 4.15
CA GLU A 86 12.30 25.93 4.34
C GLU A 86 10.97 25.61 5.04
N ALA A 87 10.46 26.49 5.90
CA ALA A 87 9.14 26.35 6.51
C ALA A 87 8.01 26.32 5.45
N GLU A 88 8.18 27.03 4.32
CA GLU A 88 7.25 26.94 3.17
C GLU A 88 7.20 25.54 2.51
N LYS A 89 8.22 24.71 2.75
CA LYS A 89 8.35 23.36 2.18
C LYS A 89 7.86 22.27 3.12
N GLN A 90 7.60 22.57 4.40
CA GLN A 90 7.14 21.57 5.36
C GLN A 90 5.73 21.09 5.05
N GLU A 91 5.49 19.80 5.28
CA GLU A 91 4.15 19.22 5.18
C GLU A 91 3.31 19.62 6.38
N ILE A 92 2.04 19.91 6.13
CA ILE A 92 1.09 20.27 7.19
C ILE A 92 0.70 18.99 7.93
N GLU A 93 1.04 18.93 9.22
CA GLU A 93 0.65 17.81 10.08
C GLU A 93 -0.87 17.76 10.27
N SER A 94 -1.39 16.54 10.46
CA SER A 94 -2.81 16.36 10.76
C SER A 94 -3.12 16.87 12.16
N PRO A 95 -4.15 17.71 12.33
CA PRO A 95 -4.76 17.92 13.63
C PRO A 95 -5.17 16.60 14.28
N ILE A 96 -5.11 16.54 15.61
CA ILE A 96 -5.59 15.40 16.39
C ILE A 96 -6.97 15.76 16.95
N LEU A 97 -7.94 14.88 16.74
CA LEU A 97 -9.26 14.95 17.34
C LEU A 97 -9.25 14.21 18.67
N ASP A 98 -9.80 14.83 19.70
CA ASP A 98 -10.18 14.15 20.93
C ASP A 98 -11.54 13.49 20.75
N CYS A 99 -11.63 12.23 21.14
CA CYS A 99 -12.83 11.41 21.08
C CYS A 99 -13.24 11.02 22.51
N ILE A 100 -14.47 11.32 22.88
CA ILE A 100 -15.00 11.03 24.22
C ILE A 100 -16.24 10.17 24.06
N VAL A 101 -16.29 9.06 24.79
CA VAL A 101 -17.42 8.11 24.79
C VAL A 101 -17.85 7.83 26.23
N TRP A 102 -19.16 7.80 26.46
CA TRP A 102 -19.73 7.50 27.77
C TRP A 102 -21.15 6.93 27.64
N PHE A 103 -21.66 6.35 28.71
CA PHE A 103 -23.03 5.87 28.79
C PHE A 103 -23.88 6.91 29.53
N ASP A 104 -24.98 7.38 28.93
CA ASP A 104 -25.82 8.44 29.52
C ASP A 104 -26.87 7.94 30.52
N GLY A 105 -26.91 6.63 30.76
CA GLY A 105 -27.92 5.92 31.56
C GLY A 105 -28.96 5.19 30.70
N GLU A 106 -29.11 5.56 29.43
CA GLU A 106 -30.01 4.91 28.47
C GLU A 106 -29.26 4.35 27.27
N LYS A 107 -28.28 5.09 26.74
CA LYS A 107 -27.52 4.76 25.54
C LYS A 107 -26.10 5.27 25.59
N TRP A 108 -25.25 4.65 24.77
CA TRP A 108 -23.89 5.13 24.53
C TRP A 108 -23.90 6.41 23.71
N LYS A 109 -23.13 7.40 24.16
CA LYS A 109 -22.94 8.71 23.56
C LYS A 109 -21.47 8.94 23.24
N ALA A 110 -21.22 9.69 22.18
CA ALA A 110 -19.88 10.08 21.79
C ALA A 110 -19.85 11.50 21.20
N CYS A 111 -18.71 12.15 21.35
CA CYS A 111 -18.40 13.43 20.69
C CYS A 111 -16.94 13.45 20.22
N ILE A 112 -16.66 14.33 19.24
CA ILE A 112 -15.31 14.61 18.76
C ILE A 112 -15.05 16.13 18.79
N THR A 113 -13.86 16.56 19.17
CA THR A 113 -13.45 17.99 19.19
C THR A 113 -11.98 18.18 18.82
N LEU A 114 -11.62 19.38 18.35
CA LEU A 114 -10.24 19.76 18.00
C LEU A 114 -9.57 20.68 19.05
N ASN A 115 -10.37 21.43 19.82
CA ASN A 115 -9.89 22.56 20.63
C ASN A 115 -10.26 22.43 22.10
N GLU A 116 -10.64 21.23 22.55
CA GLU A 116 -11.16 20.98 23.90
C GLU A 116 -12.43 21.78 24.26
N ASP A 117 -13.04 22.48 23.31
CA ASP A 117 -14.35 23.12 23.46
C ASP A 117 -15.42 22.03 23.41
N LEU A 118 -15.79 21.55 24.60
CA LEU A 118 -16.79 20.50 24.78
C LEU A 118 -18.21 21.05 24.74
N GLU A 119 -18.43 22.34 24.97
CA GLU A 119 -19.77 22.94 24.91
C GLU A 119 -20.25 23.05 23.45
N ALA A 120 -19.34 23.34 22.52
CA ALA A 120 -19.63 23.37 21.09
C ALA A 120 -19.69 21.97 20.42
N ALA A 121 -19.25 20.91 21.12
CA ALA A 121 -19.14 19.58 20.55
C ALA A 121 -20.50 18.93 20.31
N LYS A 122 -20.72 18.41 19.10
CA LYS A 122 -21.97 17.70 18.78
C LYS A 122 -21.97 16.30 19.40
N ILE A 123 -22.91 16.07 20.31
CA ILE A 123 -23.13 14.77 20.95
C ILE A 123 -24.00 13.90 20.05
N LEU A 124 -23.52 12.70 19.72
CA LEU A 124 -24.25 11.73 18.91
C LEU A 124 -24.28 10.38 19.63
N SER A 125 -25.26 9.54 19.30
CA SER A 125 -25.23 8.10 19.64
C SER A 125 -24.86 7.26 18.41
N SER A 126 -24.91 5.93 18.55
CA SER A 126 -24.78 5.05 17.39
C SER A 126 -25.85 5.36 16.34
N PHE A 127 -25.44 5.48 15.07
CA PHE A 127 -26.31 5.89 13.97
C PHE A 127 -27.53 4.97 13.79
N CYS A 128 -27.39 3.67 14.08
CA CYS A 128 -28.49 2.72 14.01
C CYS A 128 -29.63 3.01 15.01
N ILE A 129 -29.37 3.78 16.07
CA ILE A 129 -30.34 4.13 17.11
C ILE A 129 -31.07 5.43 16.75
N ASP A 130 -30.34 6.55 16.70
CA ASP A 130 -30.95 7.88 16.54
C ASP A 130 -30.95 8.38 15.08
N LYS A 131 -30.14 7.78 14.18
CA LYS A 131 -29.95 8.22 12.78
C LYS A 131 -29.45 9.66 12.63
N GLU A 132 -28.75 10.15 13.65
CA GLU A 132 -28.14 11.48 13.68
C GLU A 132 -26.73 11.50 13.09
N TYR A 133 -26.34 12.63 12.51
CA TYR A 133 -25.01 12.82 11.93
C TYR A 133 -24.51 14.26 12.16
N GLY A 134 -23.20 14.47 12.12
CA GLY A 134 -22.54 15.77 12.22
C GLY A 134 -21.73 16.12 10.96
N PHE A 135 -21.11 17.29 10.96
CA PHE A 135 -20.10 17.69 9.97
C PHE A 135 -18.80 18.01 10.69
N LEU A 136 -17.66 17.56 10.14
CA LEU A 136 -16.35 17.77 10.77
C LEU A 136 -15.95 19.25 10.82
N SER A 137 -16.36 20.03 9.81
CA SER A 137 -16.29 21.50 9.79
C SER A 137 -17.10 22.04 8.61
N ASP A 138 -17.49 23.31 8.68
CA ASP A 138 -18.19 24.01 7.59
C ASP A 138 -17.34 24.13 6.32
N ASN A 139 -16.01 24.15 6.46
CA ASN A 139 -15.08 24.26 5.33
C ASN A 139 -14.84 22.93 4.60
N CYS A 140 -14.93 21.80 5.30
CA CYS A 140 -14.73 20.50 4.68
C CYS A 140 -16.05 19.88 4.18
N LEU A 141 -17.17 20.16 4.85
CA LEU A 141 -18.50 19.56 4.61
C LEU A 141 -18.49 18.03 4.60
N VAL A 142 -17.53 17.42 5.31
CA VAL A 142 -17.47 15.97 5.51
C VAL A 142 -18.43 15.60 6.63
N SER A 143 -19.49 14.89 6.29
CA SER A 143 -20.43 14.35 7.27
C SER A 143 -19.84 13.17 8.03
N TYR A 144 -20.17 13.02 9.30
CA TYR A 144 -19.78 11.86 10.10
C TYR A 144 -20.93 11.33 10.95
N CYS A 145 -20.89 10.05 11.27
CA CYS A 145 -21.70 9.43 12.30
C CYS A 145 -20.88 8.37 13.06
N PHE A 146 -21.45 7.78 14.11
CA PHE A 146 -20.76 6.81 14.95
C PHE A 146 -21.44 5.44 14.96
N ASN A 147 -20.66 4.39 15.18
CA ASN A 147 -21.12 3.18 15.87
C ASN A 147 -20.27 2.99 17.12
N ILE A 148 -20.91 2.61 18.22
CA ILE A 148 -20.26 2.36 19.51
C ILE A 148 -20.51 0.91 19.88
N SER A 149 -19.44 0.21 20.25
CA SER A 149 -19.48 -1.22 20.60
C SER A 149 -18.48 -1.55 21.70
N GLU A 150 -18.46 -2.80 22.16
CA GLU A 150 -17.58 -3.29 23.23
C GLU A 150 -17.68 -2.47 24.52
N ASP A 151 -18.92 -2.20 24.96
CA ASP A 151 -19.20 -1.41 26.16
C ASP A 151 -18.43 -0.08 26.19
N GLY A 152 -18.45 0.64 25.06
CA GLY A 152 -17.82 1.95 24.92
C GLY A 152 -16.34 1.92 24.53
N ASN A 153 -15.68 0.76 24.53
CA ASN A 153 -14.25 0.65 24.25
C ASN A 153 -13.89 0.76 22.76
N LEU A 154 -14.87 0.63 21.86
CA LEU A 154 -14.68 0.75 20.43
C LEU A 154 -15.63 1.78 19.83
N LEU A 155 -15.06 2.92 19.40
CA LEU A 155 -15.71 3.95 18.61
C LEU A 155 -15.35 3.82 17.13
N GLU A 156 -16.36 3.58 16.30
CA GLU A 156 -16.24 3.61 14.84
C GLU A 156 -16.72 4.95 14.31
N ILE A 157 -15.81 5.76 13.76
CA ILE A 157 -16.15 7.02 13.08
C ILE A 157 -16.39 6.74 11.61
N CYS A 158 -17.64 6.88 11.18
CA CYS A 158 -18.07 6.62 9.81
C CYS A 158 -18.12 7.92 9.02
N VAL A 159 -17.32 8.01 7.96
CA VAL A 159 -17.28 9.16 7.03
C VAL A 159 -17.42 8.67 5.59
N PRO A 160 -18.00 9.46 4.68
CA PRO A 160 -18.04 9.11 3.27
C PRO A 160 -16.63 9.18 2.68
N ASN A 161 -16.18 8.07 2.09
CA ASN A 161 -14.84 7.95 1.52
C ASN A 161 -14.86 8.23 0.00
N GLY A 162 -14.86 9.53 -0.34
CA GLY A 162 -14.94 10.02 -1.72
C GLY A 162 -16.33 9.88 -2.37
N SER A 163 -16.46 10.35 -3.60
CA SER A 163 -17.74 10.40 -4.33
C SER A 163 -18.29 9.07 -4.86
N HIS A 164 -17.51 7.99 -4.89
CA HIS A 164 -17.94 6.76 -5.58
C HIS A 164 -19.14 6.09 -4.90
N GLY A 165 -19.06 5.84 -3.59
CA GLY A 165 -20.14 5.17 -2.84
C GLY A 165 -21.46 5.94 -2.89
N SER A 166 -21.41 7.27 -2.73
CA SER A 166 -22.60 8.12 -2.83
C SER A 166 -23.20 8.13 -4.24
N HIS A 167 -22.38 8.16 -5.29
CA HIS A 167 -22.85 8.11 -6.68
C HIS A 167 -23.59 6.79 -6.99
N VAL A 168 -23.03 5.66 -6.51
CA VAL A 168 -23.63 4.32 -6.61
C VAL A 168 -24.96 4.25 -5.85
N ALA A 169 -24.99 4.74 -4.60
CA ALA A 169 -26.20 4.79 -3.78
C ALA A 169 -27.29 5.65 -4.43
N HIS A 170 -26.91 6.77 -5.06
CA HIS A 170 -27.83 7.66 -5.74
C HIS A 170 -28.52 6.97 -6.91
N ILE A 171 -27.76 6.30 -7.78
CA ILE A 171 -28.32 5.53 -8.91
C ILE A 171 -29.38 4.54 -8.42
N ALA A 172 -29.08 3.82 -7.34
CA ALA A 172 -29.98 2.78 -6.86
C ALA A 172 -31.28 3.35 -6.26
N ALA A 173 -31.21 4.34 -5.38
CA ALA A 173 -32.34 4.67 -4.50
C ALA A 173 -32.35 6.10 -3.92
N ALA A 174 -31.73 7.09 -4.59
CA ALA A 174 -31.93 8.49 -4.15
C ALA A 174 -33.42 8.89 -4.21
N HIS A 175 -33.82 9.80 -3.32
CA HIS A 175 -35.19 10.30 -3.25
C HIS A 175 -35.21 11.82 -3.03
N PHE A 176 -35.82 12.53 -3.98
CA PHE A 176 -36.00 13.97 -4.05
C PHE A 176 -37.50 14.27 -4.26
N PRO A 177 -38.29 14.39 -3.19
CA PRO A 177 -39.73 14.65 -3.28
C PRO A 177 -40.10 15.86 -4.14
N ASP A 178 -39.28 16.91 -4.08
CA ASP A 178 -39.50 18.17 -4.80
C ASP A 178 -38.92 18.17 -6.23
N ASP A 179 -38.11 17.18 -6.58
CA ASP A 179 -37.47 17.07 -7.89
C ASP A 179 -37.29 15.59 -8.31
N PRO A 180 -38.41 14.89 -8.65
CA PRO A 180 -38.38 13.45 -8.91
C PRO A 180 -37.52 13.03 -10.10
N GLU A 181 -37.13 13.96 -10.99
CA GLU A 181 -36.20 13.68 -12.09
C GLU A 181 -34.79 13.33 -11.58
N LYS A 182 -34.47 13.69 -10.33
CA LYS A 182 -33.21 13.35 -9.65
C LYS A 182 -33.27 12.04 -8.87
N ASP A 183 -34.42 11.37 -8.82
CA ASP A 183 -34.57 10.11 -8.09
C ASP A 183 -33.64 9.02 -8.64
N GLY A 184 -33.27 8.11 -7.75
CA GLY A 184 -32.72 6.83 -8.13
C GLY A 184 -33.78 5.93 -8.74
N LEU A 185 -33.38 4.72 -9.12
CA LEU A 185 -34.28 3.74 -9.75
C LEU A 185 -35.36 3.22 -8.77
N ALA A 186 -35.06 3.18 -7.47
CA ALA A 186 -35.97 2.71 -6.42
C ALA A 186 -35.99 3.68 -5.21
N PRO A 187 -36.61 4.87 -5.32
CA PRO A 187 -36.59 5.90 -4.28
C PRO A 187 -37.24 5.45 -2.95
N GLY A 188 -38.09 4.43 -2.97
CA GLY A 188 -38.69 3.83 -1.77
C GLY A 188 -37.80 2.84 -1.01
N ALA A 189 -36.60 2.52 -1.53
CA ALA A 189 -35.69 1.58 -0.88
C ALA A 189 -34.81 2.29 0.18
N GLN A 190 -34.50 1.57 1.26
CA GLN A 190 -33.58 2.06 2.29
C GLN A 190 -32.13 1.67 1.96
N ILE A 191 -31.18 2.57 2.23
CA ILE A 191 -29.77 2.36 1.94
C ILE A 191 -29.00 2.12 3.23
N ILE A 192 -28.19 1.05 3.25
CA ILE A 192 -27.20 0.80 4.29
C ILE A 192 -25.82 0.89 3.64
N SER A 193 -25.03 1.89 4.05
CA SER A 193 -23.67 2.08 3.56
C SER A 193 -22.67 1.33 4.43
N LEU A 194 -21.91 0.40 3.85
CA LEU A 194 -20.84 -0.35 4.51
C LEU A 194 -19.51 -0.04 3.81
N CYS A 195 -18.68 0.79 4.43
CA CYS A 195 -17.39 1.19 3.86
C CYS A 195 -16.35 0.07 4.06
N LEU A 196 -15.73 -0.38 2.97
CA LEU A 196 -14.69 -1.42 3.00
C LEU A 196 -13.27 -0.85 3.23
N GLY A 197 -13.14 0.47 3.35
CA GLY A 197 -11.87 1.18 3.53
C GLY A 197 -11.01 1.28 2.26
N ASN A 198 -9.84 1.93 2.39
CA ASN A 198 -8.93 2.21 1.26
C ASN A 198 -8.01 1.03 0.87
N ALA A 199 -7.92 -0.01 1.72
CA ALA A 199 -7.00 -1.13 1.53
C ALA A 199 -7.71 -2.46 1.23
N TYR A 200 -9.01 -2.42 0.85
CA TYR A 200 -9.88 -3.55 0.51
C TYR A 200 -9.46 -4.89 1.11
N THR A 201 -9.59 -5.00 2.44
CA THR A 201 -9.17 -6.22 3.14
C THR A 201 -10.28 -7.26 3.14
N GLU A 202 -9.92 -8.54 3.06
CA GLU A 202 -10.89 -9.65 3.20
C GLU A 202 -11.68 -9.56 4.51
N GLN A 203 -11.02 -9.12 5.59
CA GLN A 203 -11.65 -8.78 6.87
C GLN A 203 -12.81 -7.77 6.73
N ALA A 204 -12.64 -6.72 5.92
CA ALA A 204 -13.70 -5.73 5.71
C ALA A 204 -14.92 -6.35 5.00
N PHE A 205 -14.69 -7.21 4.00
CA PHE A 205 -15.77 -7.94 3.32
C PHE A 205 -16.53 -8.86 4.28
N ILE A 206 -15.82 -9.65 5.09
CA ILE A 206 -16.42 -10.56 6.06
C ILE A 206 -17.33 -9.80 7.02
N ARG A 207 -16.82 -8.70 7.62
CA ARG A 207 -17.60 -7.86 8.54
C ARG A 207 -18.83 -7.24 7.85
N ALA A 208 -18.67 -6.75 6.62
CA ALA A 208 -19.77 -6.17 5.86
C ALA A 208 -20.87 -7.20 5.57
N PHE A 209 -20.51 -8.41 5.12
CA PHE A 209 -21.48 -9.47 4.84
C PHE A 209 -22.18 -9.97 6.11
N ASN A 210 -21.45 -10.12 7.22
CA ASN A 210 -22.04 -10.42 8.52
C ASN A 210 -23.07 -9.36 8.91
N LYS A 211 -22.75 -8.07 8.72
CA LYS A 211 -23.70 -6.99 9.02
C LYS A 211 -24.92 -7.01 8.11
N CYS A 212 -24.76 -7.34 6.84
CA CYS A 212 -25.88 -7.55 5.91
C CYS A 212 -26.82 -8.68 6.37
N ILE A 213 -26.25 -9.79 6.84
CA ILE A 213 -27.00 -10.94 7.39
C ILE A 213 -27.75 -10.52 8.66
N GLU A 214 -27.05 -9.88 9.60
CA GLU A 214 -27.62 -9.38 10.88
C GLU A 214 -28.82 -8.45 10.63
N LEU A 215 -28.67 -7.52 9.68
CA LEU A 215 -29.69 -6.53 9.32
C LEU A 215 -30.77 -7.08 8.38
N LYS A 216 -30.65 -8.34 7.91
CA LYS A 216 -31.59 -9.01 6.99
C LYS A 216 -31.90 -8.19 5.74
N VAL A 217 -30.86 -7.68 5.08
CA VAL A 217 -31.02 -6.88 3.85
C VAL A 217 -31.60 -7.73 2.71
N ASP A 218 -32.42 -7.13 1.84
CA ASP A 218 -32.98 -7.81 0.67
C ASP A 218 -31.96 -7.95 -0.48
N ILE A 219 -31.16 -6.90 -0.71
CA ILE A 219 -30.22 -6.78 -1.83
C ILE A 219 -28.87 -6.27 -1.34
N ILE A 220 -27.79 -6.88 -1.83
CA ILE A 220 -26.42 -6.35 -1.73
C ILE A 220 -26.00 -5.89 -3.12
N ASN A 221 -25.48 -4.67 -3.22
CA ASN A 221 -24.79 -4.19 -4.42
C ASN A 221 -23.28 -4.02 -4.12
N LEU A 222 -22.44 -4.74 -4.87
CA LEU A 222 -20.99 -4.63 -4.78
C LEU A 222 -20.40 -4.05 -6.08
N SER A 223 -20.13 -2.75 -6.06
CA SER A 223 -19.50 -2.00 -7.16
C SER A 223 -18.01 -1.77 -6.90
N CYS A 224 -17.26 -2.81 -6.52
CA CYS A 224 -15.85 -2.72 -6.18
C CYS A 224 -15.06 -3.78 -6.95
N ASP A 225 -13.93 -3.39 -7.52
CA ASP A 225 -12.95 -4.36 -8.02
C ASP A 225 -12.32 -5.05 -6.81
N THR A 226 -12.47 -6.37 -6.69
CA THR A 226 -11.73 -7.14 -5.69
C THR A 226 -10.25 -7.26 -6.11
N PRO A 227 -9.29 -7.40 -5.18
CA PRO A 227 -7.87 -7.54 -5.49
C PRO A 227 -7.57 -8.86 -6.22
N GLN A 228 -6.97 -8.79 -7.42
CA GLN A 228 -6.69 -9.78 -8.49
C GLN A 228 -6.31 -11.26 -8.15
N ASN A 229 -6.34 -11.70 -6.88
CA ASN A 229 -5.76 -12.96 -6.40
C ASN A 229 -6.68 -13.97 -5.67
N CYS A 230 -7.96 -13.66 -5.45
CA CYS A 230 -8.96 -14.63 -4.96
C CYS A 230 -9.35 -15.66 -6.05
N VAL A 231 -8.74 -16.85 -5.99
CA VAL A 231 -9.14 -18.01 -6.80
C VAL A 231 -10.48 -18.56 -6.26
N ASP A 232 -11.14 -19.46 -7.01
CA ASP A 232 -12.41 -20.17 -6.74
C ASP A 232 -12.50 -20.89 -5.36
N SER A 233 -11.54 -20.67 -4.46
CA SER A 233 -11.37 -21.25 -3.15
C SER A 233 -10.95 -20.16 -2.16
N GLY A 234 -11.69 -20.02 -1.07
CA GLY A 234 -11.38 -19.10 0.02
C GLY A 234 -12.59 -18.96 0.95
N LYS A 235 -12.38 -18.52 2.19
CA LYS A 235 -13.47 -18.38 3.16
C LYS A 235 -14.43 -17.24 2.80
N THR A 236 -13.92 -16.13 2.27
CA THR A 236 -14.74 -15.02 1.75
C THR A 236 -15.68 -15.48 0.62
N VAL A 237 -15.20 -16.33 -0.30
CA VAL A 237 -16.02 -16.92 -1.39
C VAL A 237 -17.15 -17.78 -0.81
N LYS A 238 -16.85 -18.62 0.18
CA LYS A 238 -17.85 -19.44 0.87
C LYS A 238 -18.88 -18.59 1.62
N LEU A 239 -18.44 -17.51 2.27
CA LEU A 239 -19.34 -16.58 2.95
C LEU A 239 -20.30 -15.91 1.95
N ILE A 240 -19.80 -15.44 0.81
CA ILE A 240 -20.65 -14.88 -0.25
C ILE A 240 -21.68 -15.91 -0.74
N GLN A 241 -21.28 -17.16 -0.94
CA GLN A 241 -22.19 -18.24 -1.30
C GLN A 241 -23.28 -18.41 -0.22
N SER A 242 -22.89 -18.44 1.06
CA SER A 242 -23.84 -18.59 2.18
C SER A 242 -24.84 -17.43 2.29
N VAL A 243 -24.42 -16.19 1.99
CA VAL A 243 -25.30 -15.00 1.97
C VAL A 243 -26.51 -15.23 1.06
N VAL A 244 -26.30 -15.86 -0.10
CA VAL A 244 -27.38 -16.14 -1.05
C VAL A 244 -28.09 -17.46 -0.70
N GLU A 245 -27.34 -18.53 -0.48
CA GLU A 245 -27.91 -19.88 -0.35
C GLU A 245 -28.59 -20.13 1.00
N LYS A 246 -28.10 -19.53 2.08
CA LYS A 246 -28.63 -19.72 3.45
C LYS A 246 -29.61 -18.62 3.84
N TYR A 247 -29.32 -17.37 3.47
CA TYR A 247 -30.12 -16.22 3.88
C TYR A 247 -31.03 -15.65 2.78
N GLY A 248 -30.94 -16.14 1.54
CA GLY A 248 -31.82 -15.73 0.46
C GLY A 248 -31.60 -14.29 -0.04
N ILE A 249 -30.47 -13.68 0.30
CA ILE A 249 -30.15 -12.29 -0.05
C ILE A 249 -29.77 -12.22 -1.53
N ILE A 250 -30.34 -11.27 -2.27
CA ILE A 250 -29.99 -11.06 -3.69
C ILE A 250 -28.66 -10.33 -3.78
N PHE A 251 -27.68 -10.94 -4.45
CA PHE A 251 -26.34 -10.38 -4.59
C PHE A 251 -26.12 -9.87 -6.01
N VAL A 252 -25.95 -8.57 -6.17
CA VAL A 252 -25.62 -7.90 -7.45
C VAL A 252 -24.20 -7.37 -7.38
N ALA A 253 -23.40 -7.64 -8.41
CA ALA A 253 -22.03 -7.17 -8.49
C ALA A 253 -21.67 -6.71 -9.90
N ALA A 254 -20.75 -5.75 -9.99
CA ALA A 254 -20.13 -5.37 -11.25
C ALA A 254 -19.33 -6.54 -11.82
N VAL A 255 -19.29 -6.71 -13.16
CA VAL A 255 -18.48 -7.79 -13.77
C VAL A 255 -16.98 -7.43 -13.90
N GLY A 256 -16.63 -6.14 -13.79
CA GLY A 256 -15.27 -5.61 -13.88
C GLY A 256 -15.00 -4.70 -15.07
N ASN A 257 -13.89 -3.97 -15.00
CA ASN A 257 -13.48 -2.99 -16.00
C ASN A 257 -12.19 -3.37 -16.77
N ASP A 258 -11.86 -4.66 -16.80
CA ASP A 258 -10.63 -5.22 -17.39
C ASP A 258 -10.79 -5.68 -18.86
N GLY A 259 -11.92 -5.38 -19.50
CA GLY A 259 -12.13 -5.61 -20.94
C GLY A 259 -11.17 -4.80 -21.83
N PRO A 260 -11.10 -5.11 -23.14
CA PRO A 260 -12.11 -5.80 -23.95
C PRO A 260 -11.89 -7.29 -24.24
N GLY A 261 -10.77 -7.86 -23.85
CA GLY A 261 -10.34 -9.24 -24.10
C GLY A 261 -11.25 -10.29 -23.47
N LEU A 262 -11.13 -11.54 -23.90
CA LEU A 262 -11.86 -12.65 -23.28
C LEU A 262 -11.13 -13.15 -22.02
N SER A 263 -11.84 -13.90 -21.18
CA SER A 263 -11.29 -14.46 -19.92
C SER A 263 -11.01 -13.47 -18.79
N VAL A 264 -11.37 -12.20 -18.99
CA VAL A 264 -11.18 -11.12 -18.02
C VAL A 264 -12.41 -10.85 -17.14
N ALA A 265 -13.58 -11.46 -17.43
CA ALA A 265 -14.75 -11.49 -16.52
C ALA A 265 -14.51 -12.27 -15.23
N GLY A 266 -13.25 -12.58 -14.94
CA GLY A 266 -12.88 -13.57 -13.97
C GLY A 266 -12.80 -13.11 -12.53
N PHE A 267 -12.50 -11.83 -12.31
CA PHE A 267 -11.93 -11.43 -11.03
C PHE A 267 -12.72 -10.35 -10.28
N ALA A 268 -13.33 -9.39 -10.97
CA ALA A 268 -14.18 -8.37 -10.34
C ALA A 268 -15.63 -8.82 -10.13
N GLY A 269 -15.98 -10.04 -10.52
CA GLY A 269 -17.31 -10.59 -10.34
C GLY A 269 -17.74 -11.45 -11.52
N GLY A 270 -17.27 -12.69 -11.59
CA GLY A 270 -17.79 -13.67 -12.57
C GLY A 270 -17.43 -15.11 -12.23
N ARG A 271 -16.45 -15.30 -11.34
CA ARG A 271 -15.96 -16.62 -10.90
C ARG A 271 -16.43 -17.08 -9.53
N ILE A 272 -16.85 -16.18 -8.64
CA ILE A 272 -17.08 -16.51 -7.22
C ILE A 272 -18.17 -17.57 -7.08
N HIS A 273 -19.35 -17.32 -7.67
CA HIS A 273 -20.44 -18.29 -7.67
C HIS A 273 -21.48 -17.95 -8.73
N SER A 274 -22.23 -18.95 -9.21
CA SER A 274 -23.32 -18.74 -10.19
C SER A 274 -24.55 -18.06 -9.59
N CYS A 275 -24.66 -17.96 -8.26
CA CYS A 275 -25.80 -17.35 -7.58
C CYS A 275 -25.75 -15.81 -7.56
N ILE A 276 -24.63 -15.19 -7.95
CA ILE A 276 -24.44 -13.73 -7.97
C ILE A 276 -24.83 -13.19 -9.35
N PHE A 277 -25.49 -12.04 -9.38
CA PHE A 277 -25.83 -11.34 -10.61
C PHE A 277 -24.71 -10.40 -11.01
N TYR A 278 -23.94 -10.81 -12.01
CA TYR A 278 -22.81 -10.06 -12.53
C TYR A 278 -23.20 -9.20 -13.72
N VAL A 279 -23.03 -7.89 -13.57
CA VAL A 279 -23.65 -6.90 -14.46
C VAL A 279 -22.60 -6.22 -15.35
N GLY A 280 -22.79 -6.38 -16.67
CA GLY A 280 -21.99 -5.72 -17.71
C GLY A 280 -22.48 -4.31 -18.05
N ALA A 281 -21.56 -3.44 -18.46
CA ALA A 281 -21.84 -2.01 -18.68
C ALA A 281 -22.30 -1.74 -20.13
N TYR A 282 -23.59 -1.46 -20.29
CA TYR A 282 -24.19 -1.09 -21.57
C TYR A 282 -24.25 0.44 -21.75
N LEU A 283 -24.06 0.91 -22.98
CA LEU A 283 -24.15 2.33 -23.34
C LEU A 283 -25.14 2.48 -24.49
N THR A 284 -26.27 3.15 -24.23
CA THR A 284 -27.26 3.42 -25.28
C THR A 284 -26.85 4.59 -26.16
N ALA A 285 -27.46 4.69 -27.34
CA ALA A 285 -27.26 5.79 -28.27
C ALA A 285 -27.63 7.15 -27.63
N GLU A 286 -28.75 7.22 -26.92
CA GLU A 286 -29.23 8.44 -26.25
C GLU A 286 -28.26 8.89 -25.15
N MET A 287 -27.67 7.94 -24.42
CA MET A 287 -26.65 8.25 -23.42
C MET A 287 -25.37 8.80 -24.06
N LYS A 288 -24.97 8.32 -25.24
CA LYS A 288 -23.81 8.88 -25.97
C LYS A 288 -24.06 10.34 -26.34
N GLU A 289 -25.23 10.64 -26.88
CA GLU A 289 -25.60 12.01 -27.27
C GLU A 289 -25.66 12.93 -26.05
N ALA A 290 -26.50 12.58 -25.06
CA ALA A 290 -26.77 13.43 -23.92
C ALA A 290 -25.57 13.60 -22.96
N MET A 291 -24.81 12.53 -22.72
CA MET A 291 -23.78 12.53 -21.67
C MET A 291 -22.35 12.71 -22.19
N TYR A 292 -22.11 12.40 -23.46
CA TYR A 292 -20.77 12.43 -24.07
C TYR A 292 -20.68 13.40 -25.25
N SER A 293 -21.72 14.22 -25.47
CA SER A 293 -21.77 15.24 -26.51
C SER A 293 -21.45 14.66 -27.89
N HIS A 294 -21.96 13.44 -28.15
CA HIS A 294 -21.82 12.79 -29.44
C HIS A 294 -22.84 13.38 -30.41
N PHE A 295 -22.39 13.86 -31.58
CA PHE A 295 -23.24 14.64 -32.48
C PHE A 295 -24.44 13.87 -33.05
N GLU A 296 -24.28 12.59 -33.41
CA GLU A 296 -25.32 11.74 -33.99
C GLU A 296 -25.03 10.27 -33.62
N ALA A 297 -25.38 9.86 -32.40
CA ALA A 297 -25.19 8.46 -32.00
C ALA A 297 -26.35 7.61 -32.52
N ASP A 298 -26.08 6.69 -33.44
CA ASP A 298 -27.07 5.79 -34.02
C ASP A 298 -27.00 4.36 -33.46
N ASN A 299 -25.94 4.04 -32.71
CA ASN A 299 -25.71 2.69 -32.19
C ASN A 299 -25.57 2.63 -30.66
N SER A 300 -26.01 1.50 -30.09
CA SER A 300 -25.81 1.14 -28.69
C SER A 300 -24.76 0.04 -28.58
N VAL A 301 -23.91 0.09 -27.55
CA VAL A 301 -22.73 -0.79 -27.42
C VAL A 301 -22.46 -1.14 -25.97
N VAL A 302 -21.85 -2.30 -25.70
CA VAL A 302 -21.20 -2.57 -24.41
C VAL A 302 -19.88 -1.81 -24.38
N PHE A 303 -19.61 -1.15 -23.25
CA PHE A 303 -18.35 -0.46 -23.06
C PHE A 303 -17.14 -1.40 -23.29
N PRO A 304 -16.09 -0.98 -24.01
CA PRO A 304 -14.90 -1.79 -24.26
C PRO A 304 -14.22 -2.24 -22.98
N PHE A 305 -14.24 -1.42 -21.93
CA PHE A 305 -13.68 -1.81 -20.63
C PHE A 305 -14.51 -2.85 -19.90
N SER A 306 -15.79 -3.05 -20.21
CA SER A 306 -16.61 -4.06 -19.51
C SER A 306 -15.97 -5.42 -19.67
N SER A 307 -15.69 -6.10 -18.56
CA SER A 307 -15.04 -7.40 -18.59
C SER A 307 -15.91 -8.44 -19.30
N ARG A 308 -15.26 -9.37 -20.01
CA ARG A 308 -15.93 -10.36 -20.88
C ARG A 308 -15.53 -11.79 -20.58
N GLY A 309 -16.50 -12.69 -20.75
CA GLY A 309 -16.30 -14.14 -20.65
C GLY A 309 -15.51 -14.74 -21.81
N PRO A 310 -15.34 -16.06 -21.85
CA PRO A 310 -15.64 -16.99 -20.77
C PRO A 310 -14.58 -16.91 -19.66
N CYS A 311 -14.97 -17.13 -18.42
CA CYS A 311 -14.05 -17.36 -17.31
C CYS A 311 -13.23 -18.65 -17.51
N ALA A 312 -12.16 -18.82 -16.74
CA ALA A 312 -11.29 -20.00 -16.83
C ALA A 312 -12.01 -21.33 -16.50
N ASP A 313 -13.07 -21.27 -15.71
CA ASP A 313 -13.94 -22.41 -15.41
C ASP A 313 -15.05 -22.66 -16.46
N GLY A 314 -14.98 -21.94 -17.58
CA GLY A 314 -15.88 -22.03 -18.73
C GLY A 314 -17.20 -21.29 -18.60
N SER A 315 -17.54 -20.72 -17.44
CA SER A 315 -18.73 -19.86 -17.32
C SER A 315 -18.59 -18.58 -18.17
N LEU A 316 -19.71 -17.93 -18.53
CA LEU A 316 -19.63 -16.62 -19.18
C LEU A 316 -19.13 -15.51 -18.25
N GLY A 317 -19.25 -15.67 -16.93
CA GLY A 317 -18.96 -14.64 -15.94
C GLY A 317 -20.01 -13.51 -15.90
N VAL A 318 -20.40 -12.97 -17.05
CA VAL A 318 -21.49 -11.99 -17.17
C VAL A 318 -22.85 -12.68 -17.07
N THR A 319 -23.75 -12.16 -16.24
CA THR A 319 -25.15 -12.66 -16.13
C THR A 319 -26.06 -11.93 -17.12
N PHE A 320 -26.03 -10.60 -17.10
CA PHE A 320 -26.76 -9.69 -18.00
C PHE A 320 -26.10 -8.30 -17.95
N CYS A 321 -26.59 -7.36 -18.76
CA CYS A 321 -26.13 -5.97 -18.77
C CYS A 321 -27.21 -5.00 -18.29
N ALA A 322 -26.75 -3.85 -17.79
CA ALA A 322 -27.58 -2.68 -17.49
C ALA A 322 -26.83 -1.39 -17.90
N PRO A 323 -27.50 -0.23 -18.00
CA PRO A 323 -26.87 1.05 -18.31
C PRO A 323 -25.66 1.35 -17.41
N GLY A 324 -24.49 1.55 -18.02
CA GLY A 324 -23.20 1.66 -17.35
C GLY A 324 -22.65 3.07 -17.21
N ALA A 325 -23.43 4.10 -17.55
CA ALA A 325 -23.09 5.50 -17.34
C ALA A 325 -24.22 6.21 -16.59
N ALA A 326 -23.89 7.17 -15.73
CA ALA A 326 -24.90 7.96 -15.02
C ALA A 326 -24.37 9.35 -14.65
N LEU A 327 -25.27 10.33 -14.64
CA LEU A 327 -25.06 11.69 -14.13
C LEU A 327 -25.94 11.83 -12.90
N THR A 328 -25.35 11.69 -11.70
CA THR A 328 -26.10 11.65 -10.45
C THR A 328 -25.38 12.43 -9.35
N GLY A 329 -26.07 12.63 -8.22
CA GLY A 329 -25.57 13.40 -7.09
C GLY A 329 -24.40 12.71 -6.38
N VAL A 330 -23.58 13.54 -5.73
CA VAL A 330 -22.46 13.11 -4.90
C VAL A 330 -22.51 13.79 -3.55
N SER A 331 -21.70 13.32 -2.61
CA SER A 331 -21.60 13.87 -1.27
C SER A 331 -21.12 15.33 -1.25
N LYS A 332 -21.68 16.14 -0.34
CA LYS A 332 -21.42 17.59 -0.25
C LYS A 332 -19.94 17.98 -0.19
N HIS A 333 -19.09 17.16 0.42
CA HIS A 333 -17.65 17.43 0.54
C HIS A 333 -16.92 17.49 -0.81
N GLU A 334 -17.52 16.97 -1.88
CA GLU A 334 -16.98 17.04 -3.25
C GLU A 334 -17.18 18.44 -3.86
N LEU A 335 -18.07 19.27 -3.30
CA LEU A 335 -18.45 20.60 -3.80
C LEU A 335 -18.97 20.59 -5.25
N GLU A 336 -19.43 19.44 -5.72
CA GLU A 336 -20.07 19.25 -7.01
C GLU A 336 -21.49 18.72 -6.76
N GLY A 337 -22.51 19.34 -7.36
CA GLY A 337 -23.90 18.91 -7.19
C GLY A 337 -24.20 17.57 -7.84
N THR A 338 -23.55 17.27 -8.97
CA THR A 338 -23.66 16.02 -9.71
C THR A 338 -22.33 15.68 -10.39
N GLN A 339 -22.07 14.39 -10.60
CA GLN A 339 -20.91 13.90 -11.34
C GLN A 339 -21.34 12.91 -12.43
N ARG A 340 -20.71 13.02 -13.60
CA ARG A 340 -20.82 12.00 -14.66
C ARG A 340 -19.78 10.91 -14.43
N LYS A 341 -20.23 9.67 -14.23
CA LYS A 341 -19.35 8.49 -14.15
C LYS A 341 -19.79 7.39 -15.10
N HIS A 342 -18.85 6.54 -15.49
CA HIS A 342 -19.12 5.30 -16.21
C HIS A 342 -18.28 4.16 -15.66
N GLY A 343 -18.82 2.95 -15.78
CA GLY A 343 -18.20 1.74 -15.27
C GLY A 343 -19.24 0.66 -15.08
N THR A 344 -18.80 -0.59 -14.98
CA THR A 344 -19.66 -1.67 -14.46
C THR A 344 -20.13 -1.36 -13.03
N SER A 345 -19.37 -0.53 -12.30
CA SER A 345 -19.76 0.05 -11.00
C SER A 345 -21.03 0.90 -11.02
N MET A 346 -21.41 1.49 -12.15
CA MET A 346 -22.68 2.23 -12.33
C MET A 346 -23.79 1.32 -12.86
N SER A 347 -23.42 0.28 -13.60
CA SER A 347 -24.36 -0.73 -14.11
C SER A 347 -24.93 -1.62 -12.99
N SER A 348 -24.09 -2.05 -12.06
CA SER A 348 -24.49 -2.84 -10.89
C SER A 348 -25.60 -2.17 -10.04
N PRO A 349 -25.49 -0.89 -9.61
CA PRO A 349 -26.55 -0.24 -8.84
C PRO A 349 -27.78 0.08 -9.68
N ASN A 350 -27.63 0.29 -11.00
CA ASN A 350 -28.78 0.40 -11.90
C ASN A 350 -29.59 -0.90 -11.89
N ALA A 351 -28.93 -2.05 -12.02
CA ALA A 351 -29.59 -3.35 -11.90
C ALA A 351 -30.17 -3.58 -10.49
N ALA A 352 -29.44 -3.20 -9.44
CA ALA A 352 -29.90 -3.36 -8.06
C ALA A 352 -31.17 -2.55 -7.76
N GLY A 353 -31.25 -1.29 -8.21
CA GLY A 353 -32.45 -0.46 -8.08
C GLY A 353 -33.64 -1.03 -8.87
N ASN A 354 -33.40 -1.48 -10.11
CA ASN A 354 -34.41 -2.17 -10.91
C ASN A 354 -34.93 -3.45 -10.21
N ILE A 355 -34.03 -4.25 -9.62
CA ILE A 355 -34.40 -5.45 -8.86
C ILE A 355 -35.16 -5.08 -7.59
N ALA A 356 -34.82 -3.99 -6.89
CA ALA A 356 -35.57 -3.51 -5.73
C ALA A 356 -37.03 -3.20 -6.08
N CYS A 357 -37.28 -2.55 -7.23
CA CYS A 357 -38.63 -2.34 -7.75
C CYS A 357 -39.36 -3.65 -8.04
N LEU A 358 -38.67 -4.63 -8.65
CA LEU A 358 -39.22 -5.97 -8.88
C LEU A 358 -39.61 -6.67 -7.56
N LEU A 359 -38.74 -6.63 -6.55
CA LEU A 359 -39.02 -7.19 -5.23
C LEU A 359 -40.21 -6.52 -4.56
N SER A 360 -40.31 -5.18 -4.67
CA SER A 360 -41.45 -4.41 -4.15
C SER A 360 -42.77 -4.89 -4.78
N ALA A 361 -42.81 -5.03 -6.11
CA ALA A 361 -43.97 -5.53 -6.82
C ALA A 361 -44.33 -6.98 -6.45
N MET A 362 -43.32 -7.86 -6.28
CA MET A 362 -43.53 -9.22 -5.80
C MET A 362 -44.12 -9.25 -4.39
N LYS A 363 -43.62 -8.42 -3.46
CA LYS A 363 -44.14 -8.30 -2.09
C LYS A 363 -45.59 -7.81 -2.11
N ALA A 364 -45.91 -6.80 -2.91
CA ALA A 364 -47.27 -6.25 -3.03
C ALA A 364 -48.30 -7.28 -3.53
N GLU A 365 -47.90 -8.16 -4.46
CA GLU A 365 -48.77 -9.20 -5.04
C GLU A 365 -48.64 -10.56 -4.33
N SER A 366 -47.96 -10.60 -3.18
CA SER A 366 -47.72 -11.83 -2.41
C SER A 366 -47.07 -12.97 -3.23
N ILE A 367 -46.21 -12.63 -4.20
CA ILE A 367 -45.46 -13.59 -4.99
C ILE A 367 -44.22 -14.02 -4.18
N PRO A 368 -44.03 -15.33 -3.91
CA PRO A 368 -42.91 -15.79 -3.10
C PRO A 368 -41.55 -15.49 -3.77
N ILE A 369 -40.68 -14.82 -3.01
CA ILE A 369 -39.33 -14.43 -3.42
C ILE A 369 -38.37 -15.61 -3.25
N SER A 370 -37.55 -15.86 -4.27
CA SER A 370 -36.44 -16.80 -4.24
C SER A 370 -35.34 -16.29 -5.19
N PRO A 371 -34.05 -16.34 -4.81
CA PRO A 371 -32.95 -15.91 -5.67
C PRO A 371 -32.99 -16.56 -7.05
N PHE A 372 -33.26 -17.87 -7.11
CA PHE A 372 -33.31 -18.58 -8.39
C PHE A 372 -34.50 -18.16 -9.26
N ARG A 373 -35.69 -17.98 -8.69
CA ARG A 373 -36.86 -17.53 -9.45
C ARG A 373 -36.64 -16.15 -10.06
N ILE A 374 -35.97 -15.25 -9.33
CA ILE A 374 -35.60 -13.92 -9.83
C ILE A 374 -34.55 -14.03 -10.93
N LYS A 375 -33.50 -14.84 -10.72
CA LYS A 375 -32.47 -15.10 -11.74
C LYS A 375 -33.07 -15.60 -13.04
N LEU A 376 -33.94 -16.62 -12.95
CA LEU A 376 -34.67 -17.20 -14.07
C LEU A 376 -35.51 -16.12 -14.78
N ALA A 377 -36.21 -15.29 -14.00
CA ALA A 377 -37.03 -14.20 -14.50
C ALA A 377 -36.24 -13.21 -15.34
N LEU A 378 -35.16 -12.68 -14.76
CA LEU A 378 -34.33 -11.66 -15.38
C LEU A 378 -33.57 -12.19 -16.61
N GLN A 379 -33.05 -13.42 -16.55
CA GLN A 379 -32.28 -13.97 -17.67
C GLN A 379 -33.16 -14.32 -18.88
N ASN A 380 -34.39 -14.79 -18.66
CA ASN A 380 -35.25 -15.21 -19.77
C ASN A 380 -36.15 -14.10 -20.31
N SER A 381 -36.25 -12.96 -19.61
CA SER A 381 -36.89 -11.75 -20.12
C SER A 381 -35.90 -10.73 -20.72
N ALA A 382 -34.59 -10.95 -20.56
CA ALA A 382 -33.57 -10.02 -21.04
C ALA A 382 -33.67 -9.79 -22.56
N MET A 383 -33.49 -8.52 -22.96
CA MET A 383 -33.52 -8.11 -24.36
C MET A 383 -32.15 -8.29 -25.01
N ILE A 384 -32.10 -8.95 -26.16
CA ILE A 384 -30.90 -9.06 -27.00
C ILE A 384 -31.03 -8.02 -28.12
N PRO A 385 -30.12 -7.04 -28.24
CA PRO A 385 -30.16 -6.06 -29.32
C PRO A 385 -30.08 -6.71 -30.72
N GLU A 386 -30.86 -6.20 -31.68
CA GLU A 386 -30.96 -6.76 -33.04
C GLU A 386 -29.73 -6.48 -33.91
N ASP A 387 -28.93 -5.46 -33.57
CA ASP A 387 -27.81 -4.93 -34.37
C ASP A 387 -26.55 -5.82 -34.42
N GLY A 388 -26.64 -7.08 -33.98
CA GLY A 388 -25.79 -8.15 -34.50
C GLY A 388 -24.29 -8.17 -34.17
N ILE A 389 -23.76 -7.32 -33.28
CA ILE A 389 -22.29 -7.22 -33.08
C ILE A 389 -21.77 -7.73 -31.72
N GLU A 390 -22.63 -8.10 -30.76
CA GLU A 390 -22.13 -8.47 -29.42
C GLU A 390 -22.38 -9.92 -29.03
N HIS A 391 -21.29 -10.69 -29.07
CA HIS A 391 -21.21 -12.08 -28.63
C HIS A 391 -21.71 -12.23 -27.18
N PRO A 392 -22.34 -13.37 -26.78
CA PRO A 392 -22.71 -13.70 -25.40
C PRO A 392 -21.62 -13.48 -24.33
N PHE A 393 -20.34 -13.37 -24.74
CA PHE A 393 -19.23 -13.04 -23.85
C PHE A 393 -19.35 -11.64 -23.23
N SER A 394 -20.05 -10.72 -23.88
CA SER A 394 -20.26 -9.33 -23.44
C SER A 394 -21.61 -9.13 -22.76
N LEU A 395 -22.68 -9.67 -23.35
CA LEU A 395 -24.05 -9.37 -22.94
C LEU A 395 -24.61 -10.35 -21.89
N GLY A 396 -24.00 -11.53 -21.71
CA GLY A 396 -24.60 -12.60 -20.94
C GLY A 396 -25.96 -12.98 -21.54
N ALA A 397 -27.03 -12.88 -20.74
CA ALA A 397 -28.39 -13.12 -21.19
C ALA A 397 -29.01 -11.96 -22.02
N GLY A 398 -28.41 -10.76 -22.00
CA GLY A 398 -28.94 -9.56 -22.64
C GLY A 398 -29.08 -8.39 -21.66
N ILE A 399 -29.89 -7.39 -22.01
CA ILE A 399 -30.17 -6.20 -21.21
C ILE A 399 -31.39 -6.46 -20.31
N ILE A 400 -31.30 -6.13 -19.04
CA ILE A 400 -32.36 -6.38 -18.04
C ILE A 400 -33.71 -5.75 -18.43
N GLN A 401 -34.81 -6.51 -18.33
CA GLN A 401 -36.18 -6.06 -18.59
C GLN A 401 -37.09 -6.41 -17.41
N ILE A 402 -37.30 -5.46 -16.50
CA ILE A 402 -38.00 -5.70 -15.23
C ILE A 402 -39.51 -5.92 -15.41
N CYS A 403 -40.16 -5.21 -16.32
CA CYS A 403 -41.60 -5.37 -16.56
C CYS A 403 -41.93 -6.77 -17.08
N ASP A 404 -41.11 -7.29 -18.01
CA ASP A 404 -41.33 -8.62 -18.58
C ASP A 404 -40.92 -9.73 -17.59
N ALA A 405 -39.87 -9.51 -16.79
CA ALA A 405 -39.54 -10.40 -15.68
C ALA A 405 -40.71 -10.53 -14.69
N PHE A 406 -41.33 -9.40 -14.32
CA PHE A 406 -42.49 -9.38 -13.44
C PHE A 406 -43.71 -10.08 -14.04
N LYS A 407 -44.03 -9.84 -15.32
CA LYS A 407 -45.12 -10.55 -16.03
C LYS A 407 -44.90 -12.06 -15.98
N MET A 408 -43.67 -12.52 -16.19
CA MET A 408 -43.36 -13.95 -16.14
C MET A 408 -43.53 -14.51 -14.72
N LEU A 409 -43.09 -13.80 -13.69
CA LEU A 409 -43.29 -14.20 -12.29
C LEU A 409 -44.77 -14.24 -11.90
N LYS A 410 -45.56 -13.24 -12.33
CA LYS A 410 -47.00 -13.14 -12.06
C LYS A 410 -47.84 -14.22 -12.77
N SER A 411 -47.35 -14.77 -13.89
CA SER A 411 -48.04 -15.86 -14.61
C SER A 411 -48.21 -17.14 -13.79
N GLY A 412 -47.47 -17.29 -12.69
CA GLY A 412 -47.47 -18.49 -11.86
C GLY A 412 -46.70 -19.67 -12.45
N ALA A 413 -46.15 -19.53 -13.66
CA ALA A 413 -45.37 -20.59 -14.30
C ALA A 413 -44.13 -20.99 -13.47
N THR A 414 -43.60 -20.10 -12.64
CA THR A 414 -42.45 -20.36 -11.76
C THR A 414 -42.83 -21.10 -10.46
N ASN A 415 -44.13 -21.29 -10.17
CA ASN A 415 -44.60 -21.85 -8.90
C ASN A 415 -44.20 -23.32 -8.68
N PHE A 416 -43.99 -24.10 -9.73
CA PHE A 416 -43.53 -25.48 -9.59
C PHE A 416 -42.07 -25.59 -9.08
N ILE A 417 -41.29 -24.50 -9.14
CA ILE A 417 -39.93 -24.45 -8.61
C ILE A 417 -40.02 -24.11 -7.13
N PRO A 418 -39.67 -24.98 -6.18
CA PRO A 418 -39.71 -24.67 -4.76
C PRO A 418 -38.91 -23.39 -4.44
N THR A 419 -39.40 -22.57 -3.52
CA THR A 419 -38.69 -21.36 -3.07
C THR A 419 -37.37 -21.68 -2.36
N THR A 420 -37.23 -22.91 -1.86
CA THR A 420 -36.01 -23.45 -1.26
C THR A 420 -34.90 -23.71 -2.29
N ILE A 421 -35.19 -23.75 -3.60
CA ILE A 421 -34.14 -23.85 -4.62
C ILE A 421 -33.49 -22.47 -4.81
N THR A 422 -32.16 -22.44 -4.70
CA THR A 422 -31.34 -21.23 -4.76
C THR A 422 -30.51 -21.12 -6.04
N ASP A 423 -30.15 -22.25 -6.66
CA ASP A 423 -29.53 -22.30 -7.99
C ASP A 423 -29.60 -23.71 -8.60
N PHE A 424 -29.18 -23.86 -9.85
CA PHE A 424 -28.80 -25.15 -10.44
C PHE A 424 -27.28 -25.20 -10.63
N LYS A 425 -26.61 -25.96 -9.77
CA LYS A 425 -25.16 -26.15 -9.84
C LYS A 425 -24.81 -27.03 -11.04
N ILE A 426 -24.04 -26.45 -11.95
CA ILE A 426 -23.46 -27.14 -13.09
C ILE A 426 -22.04 -27.57 -12.71
N ASN A 427 -21.74 -28.84 -12.91
CA ASN A 427 -20.41 -29.40 -12.73
C ASN A 427 -19.96 -30.09 -14.01
N VAL A 428 -18.87 -29.60 -14.61
CA VAL A 428 -18.21 -30.16 -15.79
C VAL A 428 -16.88 -30.74 -15.33
N GLY A 429 -16.80 -32.06 -15.14
CA GLY A 429 -15.60 -32.72 -14.60
C GLY A 429 -15.20 -32.24 -13.19
N ALA A 430 -14.07 -31.55 -13.08
CA ALA A 430 -13.46 -31.11 -11.82
C ALA A 430 -13.96 -29.72 -11.35
N ASN A 431 -15.27 -29.58 -11.06
CA ASN A 431 -15.91 -28.35 -10.56
C ASN A 431 -15.92 -27.14 -11.51
N LYS A 432 -15.88 -27.35 -12.83
CA LYS A 432 -16.06 -26.28 -13.82
C LYS A 432 -17.54 -26.00 -14.08
N ARG A 433 -17.89 -24.74 -14.42
CA ARG A 433 -19.28 -24.31 -14.70
C ARG A 433 -19.62 -24.29 -16.20
N GLY A 434 -18.63 -24.50 -17.06
CA GLY A 434 -18.80 -24.66 -18.51
C GLY A 434 -17.62 -25.39 -19.15
N ILE A 435 -17.68 -25.58 -20.47
CA ILE A 435 -16.55 -26.09 -21.25
C ILE A 435 -15.80 -24.91 -21.85
N TYR A 436 -14.49 -24.85 -21.61
CA TYR A 436 -13.60 -23.91 -22.27
C TYR A 436 -12.36 -24.64 -22.77
N LEU A 437 -12.25 -24.77 -24.08
CA LEU A 437 -11.08 -25.34 -24.77
C LEU A 437 -10.35 -24.20 -25.46
N ARG A 438 -9.11 -23.94 -25.08
CA ARG A 438 -8.33 -22.78 -25.57
C ARG A 438 -6.93 -23.18 -26.02
N GLU A 439 -6.30 -24.09 -25.29
CA GLU A 439 -4.89 -24.39 -25.50
C GLU A 439 -4.68 -25.45 -26.59
N PRO A 440 -3.55 -25.44 -27.31
CA PRO A 440 -3.31 -26.34 -28.44
C PRO A 440 -3.50 -27.83 -28.13
N TYR A 441 -3.17 -28.26 -26.91
CA TYR A 441 -3.34 -29.65 -26.47
C TYR A 441 -4.81 -30.01 -26.19
N GLU A 442 -5.66 -29.04 -25.83
CA GLU A 442 -7.09 -29.25 -25.57
C GLU A 442 -7.89 -29.39 -26.86
N ILE A 443 -7.41 -28.77 -27.95
CA ILE A 443 -8.09 -28.73 -29.25
C ILE A 443 -7.54 -29.74 -30.27
N ALA A 444 -6.52 -30.52 -29.89
CA ALA A 444 -5.85 -31.46 -30.79
C ALA A 444 -6.71 -32.70 -31.12
N ALA A 445 -7.70 -33.02 -30.29
CA ALA A 445 -8.58 -34.17 -30.44
C ALA A 445 -9.99 -33.84 -29.92
N PRO A 446 -11.00 -34.63 -30.30
CA PRO A 446 -12.33 -34.54 -29.68
C PRO A 446 -12.27 -34.67 -28.16
N TYR A 447 -12.99 -33.79 -27.48
CA TYR A 447 -13.05 -33.71 -26.02
C TYR A 447 -14.39 -34.25 -25.53
N GLU A 448 -14.36 -35.26 -24.66
CA GLU A 448 -15.54 -35.82 -24.01
C GLU A 448 -15.47 -35.57 -22.50
N VAL A 449 -16.58 -35.11 -21.92
CA VAL A 449 -16.66 -34.86 -20.48
C VAL A 449 -18.03 -35.21 -19.92
N LEU A 450 -18.04 -35.80 -18.73
CA LEU A 450 -19.26 -35.99 -17.96
C LEU A 450 -19.68 -34.67 -17.33
N MET A 451 -20.92 -34.29 -17.56
CA MET A 451 -21.58 -33.17 -16.91
C MET A 451 -22.57 -33.68 -15.88
N ASP A 452 -22.75 -32.89 -14.83
CA ASP A 452 -23.75 -33.11 -13.78
C ASP A 452 -24.43 -31.78 -13.45
N VAL A 453 -25.77 -31.79 -13.44
CA VAL A 453 -26.58 -30.63 -13.07
C VAL A 453 -27.45 -30.99 -11.89
N LYS A 454 -27.28 -30.27 -10.78
CA LYS A 454 -27.98 -30.53 -9.52
C LYS A 454 -28.67 -29.27 -8.99
N PRO A 455 -29.93 -29.37 -8.50
CA PRO A 455 -30.53 -28.28 -7.75
C PRO A 455 -29.77 -28.06 -6.44
N THR A 456 -29.47 -26.80 -6.13
CA THR A 456 -29.01 -26.38 -4.80
C THR A 456 -30.22 -25.90 -4.00
N PHE A 457 -30.31 -26.38 -2.76
CA PHE A 457 -31.37 -25.99 -1.84
C PHE A 457 -30.78 -25.18 -0.69
N THR A 458 -31.59 -24.35 -0.04
CA THR A 458 -31.24 -23.72 1.23
C THR A 458 -30.82 -24.77 2.28
N ASP A 459 -29.88 -24.43 3.16
CA ASP A 459 -29.37 -25.33 4.22
C ASP A 459 -30.48 -25.78 5.18
N SER A 460 -31.45 -24.90 5.43
CA SER A 460 -32.67 -25.17 6.21
C SER A 460 -33.78 -25.84 5.40
N GLY A 461 -33.47 -26.30 4.18
CA GLY A 461 -34.43 -26.80 3.21
C GLY A 461 -35.08 -28.11 3.66
N ASP A 462 -36.40 -28.02 3.84
CA ASP A 462 -37.35 -29.11 3.91
C ASP A 462 -36.94 -30.35 3.06
N ASN A 463 -36.60 -31.45 3.74
CA ASN A 463 -36.24 -32.71 3.08
C ASN A 463 -37.35 -33.21 2.16
N ASP A 464 -38.62 -32.82 2.41
CA ASP A 464 -39.75 -33.20 1.56
C ASP A 464 -39.66 -32.50 0.19
N SER A 465 -39.35 -31.20 0.17
CA SER A 465 -39.06 -30.47 -1.07
C SER A 465 -37.94 -31.12 -1.89
N ARG A 466 -36.89 -31.63 -1.24
CA ARG A 466 -35.78 -32.33 -1.90
C ARG A 466 -36.21 -33.69 -2.45
N LEU A 467 -36.96 -34.46 -1.67
CA LEU A 467 -37.45 -35.80 -2.04
C LEU A 467 -38.45 -35.75 -3.20
N HIS A 468 -39.31 -34.73 -3.22
CA HIS A 468 -40.39 -34.61 -4.19
C HIS A 468 -40.04 -33.80 -5.44
N PHE A 469 -38.90 -33.10 -5.46
CA PHE A 469 -38.48 -32.34 -6.64
C PHE A 469 -37.96 -33.27 -7.74
N GLY A 470 -38.82 -33.58 -8.70
CA GLY A 470 -38.48 -34.32 -9.92
C GLY A 470 -39.00 -33.62 -11.16
N CYS A 471 -38.11 -33.26 -12.08
CA CYS A 471 -38.47 -32.51 -13.29
C CYS A 471 -37.87 -33.15 -14.55
N PRO A 472 -38.67 -33.47 -15.59
CA PRO A 472 -38.12 -33.84 -16.90
C PRO A 472 -37.45 -32.61 -17.53
N ILE A 473 -36.32 -32.83 -18.19
CA ILE A 473 -35.56 -31.79 -18.88
C ILE A 473 -35.35 -32.18 -20.35
N THR A 474 -35.68 -31.27 -21.24
CA THR A 474 -35.28 -31.33 -22.64
C THR A 474 -34.06 -30.45 -22.83
N LEU A 475 -32.98 -31.08 -23.29
CA LEU A 475 -31.72 -30.41 -23.63
C LEU A 475 -31.77 -30.02 -25.11
N LYS A 476 -31.43 -28.76 -25.40
CA LYS A 476 -31.33 -28.24 -26.77
C LYS A 476 -30.23 -27.19 -26.84
N LEU A 477 -29.81 -26.84 -28.05
CA LEU A 477 -28.93 -25.70 -28.25
C LEU A 477 -29.73 -24.39 -28.14
N SER A 478 -29.10 -23.37 -27.57
CA SER A 478 -29.65 -22.01 -27.51
C SER A 478 -29.80 -21.43 -28.92
N HIS A 479 -30.80 -20.55 -29.10
CA HIS A 479 -31.04 -19.91 -30.39
C HIS A 479 -29.81 -19.08 -30.81
N GLY A 480 -29.36 -19.23 -32.06
CA GLY A 480 -28.13 -18.57 -32.56
C GLY A 480 -26.80 -19.30 -32.27
N SER A 481 -26.80 -20.40 -31.52
CA SER A 481 -25.58 -21.21 -31.31
C SER A 481 -25.21 -22.04 -32.56
N LYS A 482 -23.93 -22.00 -32.98
CA LYS A 482 -23.41 -22.83 -34.09
C LYS A 482 -22.96 -24.19 -33.57
N GLY A 483 -23.88 -25.11 -33.27
CA GLY A 483 -23.55 -26.33 -32.50
C GLY A 483 -23.19 -27.60 -33.29
N ASN A 484 -22.75 -27.51 -34.55
CA ASN A 484 -22.38 -28.70 -35.34
C ASN A 484 -21.22 -29.49 -34.74
N PHE A 485 -20.42 -28.87 -33.86
CA PHE A 485 -19.28 -29.46 -33.18
C PHE A 485 -19.60 -30.00 -31.77
N VAL A 486 -20.85 -29.95 -31.32
CA VAL A 486 -21.27 -30.40 -29.98
C VAL A 486 -22.32 -31.50 -30.08
N LYS A 487 -22.10 -32.62 -29.38
CA LYS A 487 -23.08 -33.72 -29.24
C LYS A 487 -23.40 -33.96 -27.78
N PHE A 488 -24.69 -34.11 -27.47
CA PHE A 488 -25.21 -34.33 -26.13
C PHE A 488 -26.58 -35.04 -26.21
N PRO A 489 -27.04 -35.72 -25.13
CA PRO A 489 -28.36 -36.33 -25.09
C PRO A 489 -29.50 -35.32 -25.19
N LYS A 490 -30.65 -35.70 -25.76
CA LYS A 490 -31.81 -34.79 -25.90
C LYS A 490 -32.64 -34.64 -24.63
N TYR A 491 -32.55 -35.62 -23.73
CA TYR A 491 -33.40 -35.71 -22.55
C TYR A 491 -32.55 -35.99 -21.33
N SER A 492 -32.94 -35.38 -20.22
CA SER A 492 -32.40 -35.62 -18.89
C SER A 492 -33.51 -35.47 -17.85
N ARG A 493 -33.22 -35.75 -16.58
CA ARG A 493 -34.14 -35.60 -15.48
C ARG A 493 -33.42 -35.04 -14.25
N LEU A 494 -34.00 -34.05 -13.60
CA LEU A 494 -33.55 -33.56 -12.29
C LEU A 494 -34.24 -34.37 -11.17
N PRO A 495 -33.59 -34.60 -10.01
CA PRO A 495 -32.40 -33.90 -9.50
C PRO A 495 -31.04 -34.50 -9.90
N SER A 496 -31.01 -35.70 -10.49
CA SER A 496 -29.78 -36.37 -10.93
C SER A 496 -29.68 -36.35 -12.46
N SER A 497 -29.04 -35.30 -12.98
CA SER A 497 -28.89 -35.08 -14.42
C SER A 497 -27.41 -35.18 -14.81
N ASP A 498 -26.87 -36.40 -14.82
CA ASP A 498 -25.55 -36.67 -15.38
C ASP A 498 -25.63 -37.10 -16.85
N PHE A 499 -24.82 -36.49 -17.71
CA PHE A 499 -24.76 -36.82 -19.13
C PHE A 499 -23.41 -36.47 -19.74
N SER A 500 -22.98 -37.24 -20.74
CA SER A 500 -21.75 -36.97 -21.48
C SER A 500 -21.99 -35.93 -22.57
N VAL A 501 -21.06 -34.98 -22.69
CA VAL A 501 -21.01 -34.00 -23.77
C VAL A 501 -19.71 -34.19 -24.54
N HIS A 502 -19.85 -34.28 -25.86
CA HIS A 502 -18.73 -34.41 -26.79
C HIS A 502 -18.58 -33.11 -27.57
N VAL A 503 -17.37 -32.57 -27.59
CA VAL A 503 -16.99 -31.35 -28.30
C VAL A 503 -15.88 -31.70 -29.27
N ASP A 504 -16.10 -31.51 -30.57
CA ASP A 504 -15.11 -31.79 -31.62
C ASP A 504 -14.51 -30.50 -32.18
N PRO A 505 -13.35 -30.05 -31.68
CA PRO A 505 -12.71 -28.82 -32.13
C PRO A 505 -11.96 -28.95 -33.46
N THR A 506 -11.78 -30.16 -33.98
CA THR A 506 -10.79 -30.45 -35.04
C THR A 506 -11.12 -29.84 -36.40
N ASN A 507 -12.39 -29.58 -36.67
CA ASN A 507 -12.88 -29.03 -37.95
C ASN A 507 -13.33 -27.56 -37.83
N LEU A 508 -12.99 -26.89 -36.73
CA LEU A 508 -13.33 -25.49 -36.51
C LEU A 508 -12.33 -24.54 -37.16
N GLU A 509 -12.83 -23.39 -37.62
CA GLU A 509 -12.01 -22.38 -38.29
C GLU A 509 -10.99 -21.75 -37.33
N ALA A 510 -9.73 -21.68 -37.77
CA ALA A 510 -8.64 -21.06 -37.02
C ALA A 510 -8.77 -19.53 -36.91
N GLY A 511 -8.18 -18.96 -35.87
CA GLY A 511 -8.20 -17.53 -35.57
C GLY A 511 -9.52 -17.02 -34.99
N LYS A 512 -10.46 -17.91 -34.65
CA LYS A 512 -11.80 -17.53 -34.17
C LYS A 512 -12.15 -18.17 -32.83
N ALA A 513 -13.03 -17.48 -32.11
CA ALA A 513 -13.74 -18.05 -30.98
C ALA A 513 -15.08 -18.63 -31.48
N HIS A 514 -15.35 -19.87 -31.09
CA HIS A 514 -16.58 -20.60 -31.41
C HIS A 514 -17.36 -20.80 -30.11
N TYR A 515 -18.67 -20.59 -30.18
CA TYR A 515 -19.54 -20.66 -29.02
C TYR A 515 -20.79 -21.48 -29.31
N ALA A 516 -21.13 -22.31 -28.34
CA ALA A 516 -22.41 -23.00 -28.25
C ALA A 516 -22.90 -22.96 -26.81
N GLU A 517 -24.21 -23.00 -26.62
CA GLU A 517 -24.82 -23.08 -25.29
C GLU A 517 -25.85 -24.20 -25.26
N ILE A 518 -25.70 -25.14 -24.34
CA ILE A 518 -26.72 -26.15 -24.06
C ILE A 518 -27.69 -25.56 -23.03
N ILE A 519 -28.98 -25.58 -23.35
CA ILE A 519 -30.03 -25.10 -22.46
C ILE A 519 -30.93 -26.25 -22.01
N GLY A 520 -31.19 -26.31 -20.71
CA GLY A 520 -32.15 -27.24 -20.11
C GLY A 520 -33.52 -26.59 -19.95
N THR A 521 -34.54 -27.13 -20.61
CA THR A 521 -35.91 -26.60 -20.54
C THR A 521 -36.88 -27.64 -19.99
N ASN A 522 -37.90 -27.19 -19.26
CA ASN A 522 -38.98 -28.08 -18.83
C ASN A 522 -40.03 -28.21 -19.94
N PRO A 523 -40.26 -29.40 -20.51
CA PRO A 523 -41.24 -29.59 -21.58
C PRO A 523 -42.68 -29.30 -21.15
N LYS A 524 -42.99 -29.36 -19.84
CA LYS A 524 -44.32 -29.04 -19.31
C LYS A 524 -44.56 -27.52 -19.18
N HIS A 525 -43.49 -26.73 -19.14
CA HIS A 525 -43.54 -25.28 -18.96
C HIS A 525 -42.60 -24.58 -19.96
N PRO A 526 -42.85 -24.68 -21.27
CA PRO A 526 -41.94 -24.15 -22.30
C PRO A 526 -41.83 -22.62 -22.26
N SER A 527 -42.88 -21.92 -21.79
CA SER A 527 -42.93 -20.46 -21.67
C SER A 527 -41.95 -19.89 -20.64
N LEU A 528 -41.41 -20.72 -19.73
CA LEU A 528 -40.41 -20.29 -18.76
C LEU A 528 -39.04 -20.05 -19.36
N GLY A 529 -38.78 -20.61 -20.54
CA GLY A 529 -37.43 -20.65 -21.09
C GLY A 529 -36.48 -21.61 -20.34
N PRO A 530 -35.16 -21.44 -20.53
CA PRO A 530 -34.13 -22.27 -19.91
C PRO A 530 -34.11 -22.18 -18.37
N LEU A 531 -34.08 -23.33 -17.69
CA LEU A 531 -33.83 -23.43 -16.25
C LEU A 531 -32.33 -23.35 -15.91
N PHE A 532 -31.49 -23.87 -16.79
CA PHE A 532 -30.04 -23.77 -16.69
C PHE A 532 -29.41 -23.66 -18.08
N ARG A 533 -28.20 -23.11 -18.13
CA ARG A 533 -27.45 -22.82 -19.36
C ARG A 533 -26.01 -23.27 -19.16
N ILE A 534 -25.49 -24.06 -20.10
CA ILE A 534 -24.14 -24.60 -20.06
C ILE A 534 -23.36 -24.01 -21.24
N PRO A 535 -22.50 -23.01 -20.99
CA PRO A 535 -21.67 -22.41 -22.03
C PRO A 535 -20.54 -23.36 -22.47
N ILE A 536 -20.30 -23.40 -23.78
CA ILE A 536 -19.23 -24.14 -24.43
C ILE A 536 -18.48 -23.15 -25.31
N THR A 537 -17.24 -22.87 -24.97
CA THR A 537 -16.36 -21.99 -25.74
C THR A 537 -15.15 -22.76 -26.24
N VAL A 538 -14.86 -22.64 -27.54
CA VAL A 538 -13.66 -23.20 -28.16
C VAL A 538 -12.91 -22.09 -28.88
N ILE A 539 -11.65 -21.89 -28.53
CA ILE A 539 -10.76 -20.95 -29.24
C ILE A 539 -9.78 -21.78 -30.08
N ILE A 540 -9.77 -21.56 -31.38
CA ILE A 540 -8.79 -22.16 -32.29
C ILE A 540 -7.78 -21.07 -32.67
N PRO A 541 -6.53 -21.11 -32.17
CA PRO A 541 -5.52 -20.12 -32.52
C PRO A 541 -5.00 -20.32 -33.96
N GLU A 542 -4.56 -19.23 -34.59
CA GLU A 542 -3.74 -19.29 -35.80
C GLU A 542 -2.33 -19.78 -35.44
N LYS A 543 -1.80 -20.71 -36.22
CA LYS A 543 -0.42 -21.18 -36.12
C LYS A 543 0.48 -20.33 -37.00
N LEU A 544 1.62 -19.91 -36.45
CA LEU A 544 2.63 -19.18 -37.22
C LEU A 544 3.47 -20.14 -38.05
N ILE A 545 3.81 -19.72 -39.26
CA ILE A 545 4.73 -20.43 -40.15
C ILE A 545 6.14 -19.88 -39.90
N GLN A 546 7.13 -20.76 -39.81
CA GLN A 546 8.53 -20.41 -39.49
C GLN A 546 9.19 -19.52 -40.56
N ASP A 547 8.81 -19.70 -41.84
CA ASP A 547 9.38 -18.97 -42.98
C ASP A 547 9.21 -17.44 -42.89
N ASP A 548 8.24 -16.95 -42.13
CA ASP A 548 7.97 -15.52 -41.92
C ASP A 548 8.70 -14.93 -40.69
N GLU A 549 9.79 -15.56 -40.23
CA GLU A 549 10.50 -15.19 -39.01
C GLU A 549 9.58 -15.10 -37.77
N PHE A 550 8.62 -16.02 -37.66
CA PHE A 550 7.58 -15.99 -36.61
C PHE A 550 6.91 -14.60 -36.45
N CYS A 551 6.64 -13.94 -37.58
CA CYS A 551 6.10 -12.58 -37.64
C CYS A 551 4.68 -12.58 -38.23
N TYR A 552 3.71 -12.08 -37.48
CA TYR A 552 2.32 -11.93 -37.92
C TYR A 552 2.05 -10.52 -38.40
N LYS A 553 1.45 -10.36 -39.59
CA LYS A 553 1.10 -9.05 -40.17
C LYS A 553 -0.35 -9.04 -40.64
N LYS A 554 -1.12 -8.06 -40.19
CA LYS A 554 -2.53 -7.92 -40.60
C LYS A 554 -2.92 -6.45 -40.71
N LYS A 555 -3.86 -6.14 -41.60
CA LYS A 555 -4.57 -4.86 -41.61
C LYS A 555 -5.91 -5.08 -40.92
N LEU A 556 -6.26 -4.19 -40.00
CA LEU A 556 -7.51 -4.24 -39.26
C LEU A 556 -8.26 -2.93 -39.47
N THR A 557 -9.58 -3.03 -39.61
CA THR A 557 -10.51 -1.91 -39.51
C THR A 557 -11.21 -2.05 -38.18
N LEU A 558 -11.04 -1.05 -37.32
CA LEU A 558 -11.61 -0.99 -35.99
C LEU A 558 -12.87 -0.14 -36.05
N GLU A 559 -13.95 -0.67 -35.49
CA GLU A 559 -15.20 0.03 -35.30
C GLU A 559 -15.28 0.58 -33.86
N PRO A 560 -15.94 1.72 -33.62
CA PRO A 560 -16.08 2.26 -32.29
C PRO A 560 -16.69 1.25 -31.31
N ALA A 561 -16.07 1.16 -30.14
CA ALA A 561 -16.40 0.21 -29.06
C ALA A 561 -16.29 -1.30 -29.38
N ILE A 562 -16.13 -1.72 -30.63
CA ILE A 562 -16.19 -3.13 -31.02
C ILE A 562 -14.78 -3.72 -31.11
N PRO A 563 -14.44 -4.71 -30.27
CA PRO A 563 -13.10 -5.27 -30.24
C PRO A 563 -12.81 -6.21 -31.40
N GLN A 564 -11.68 -6.00 -32.06
CA GLN A 564 -11.07 -6.95 -33.00
C GLN A 564 -10.07 -7.86 -32.27
N ARG A 565 -10.27 -9.17 -32.37
CA ARG A 565 -9.50 -10.18 -31.63
C ARG A 565 -8.68 -11.03 -32.58
N LEU A 566 -7.46 -11.36 -32.15
CA LEU A 566 -6.58 -12.30 -32.83
C LEU A 566 -6.10 -13.33 -31.81
N PHE A 567 -6.34 -14.60 -32.11
CA PHE A 567 -5.84 -15.72 -31.31
C PHE A 567 -4.66 -16.33 -32.04
N ILE A 568 -3.47 -16.28 -31.43
CA ILE A 568 -2.22 -16.74 -32.04
C ILE A 568 -1.55 -17.71 -31.07
N GLN A 569 -1.13 -18.87 -31.56
CA GLN A 569 -0.33 -19.82 -30.81
C GLN A 569 1.12 -19.31 -30.78
N SER A 570 1.67 -19.10 -29.58
CA SER A 570 3.08 -18.73 -29.45
C SER A 570 3.99 -19.87 -29.91
N PRO A 571 5.12 -19.57 -30.58
CA PRO A 571 6.10 -20.58 -30.96
C PRO A 571 6.72 -21.28 -29.74
N PHE A 572 7.27 -22.48 -29.96
CA PHE A 572 8.13 -23.15 -28.98
C PHE A 572 9.41 -22.32 -28.73
N GLY A 573 9.89 -22.26 -27.49
CA GLY A 573 11.05 -21.46 -27.08
C GLY A 573 10.77 -19.97 -26.93
N CYS A 574 9.56 -19.49 -27.23
CA CYS A 574 9.19 -18.09 -27.08
C CYS A 574 9.02 -17.69 -25.60
N ASN A 575 9.50 -16.50 -25.25
CA ASN A 575 9.24 -15.89 -23.95
C ASN A 575 8.82 -14.41 -24.01
N TYR A 576 8.81 -13.82 -25.21
CA TYR A 576 8.56 -12.40 -25.40
C TYR A 576 7.98 -12.11 -26.79
N VAL A 577 7.10 -11.12 -26.88
CA VAL A 577 6.51 -10.65 -28.14
C VAL A 577 6.53 -9.12 -28.24
N ALA A 578 6.90 -8.62 -29.41
CA ALA A 578 6.83 -7.21 -29.78
C ALA A 578 5.70 -6.95 -30.78
N ILE A 579 4.92 -5.90 -30.52
CA ILE A 579 3.72 -5.54 -31.27
C ILE A 579 3.94 -4.12 -31.80
N LYS A 580 3.94 -3.97 -33.11
CA LYS A 580 4.01 -2.68 -33.80
C LYS A 580 2.63 -2.35 -34.35
N VAL A 581 2.08 -1.21 -33.94
CA VAL A 581 0.80 -0.68 -34.41
C VAL A 581 1.06 0.57 -35.24
N LYS A 582 0.69 0.54 -36.52
CA LYS A 582 0.84 1.67 -37.44
C LYS A 582 -0.53 2.20 -37.85
N SER A 583 -0.74 3.51 -37.72
CA SER A 583 -1.94 4.17 -38.24
C SER A 583 -1.89 4.24 -39.77
N LEU A 584 -3.01 3.92 -40.42
CA LEU A 584 -3.19 4.12 -41.86
C LEU A 584 -3.99 5.40 -42.16
N GLU A 585 -4.46 6.09 -41.12
CA GLU A 585 -5.25 7.31 -41.26
C GLU A 585 -4.42 8.51 -41.68
N LYS A 586 -5.08 9.46 -42.35
CA LYS A 586 -4.44 10.64 -42.96
C LYS A 586 -4.49 11.90 -42.09
N GLN A 587 -5.56 12.10 -41.32
CA GLN A 587 -5.84 13.37 -40.64
C GLN A 587 -6.25 13.20 -39.17
N ASN A 588 -6.98 12.13 -38.83
CA ASN A 588 -7.55 11.97 -37.50
C ASN A 588 -6.61 11.24 -36.54
N PHE A 589 -6.51 11.76 -35.32
CA PHE A 589 -5.82 11.12 -34.22
C PHE A 589 -6.68 10.02 -33.61
N GLN A 590 -6.08 8.87 -33.28
CA GLN A 590 -6.82 7.72 -32.76
C GLN A 590 -6.44 7.42 -31.31
N ARG A 591 -7.44 7.02 -30.52
CA ARG A 591 -7.25 6.41 -29.20
C ARG A 591 -7.61 4.94 -29.29
N LEU A 592 -6.60 4.10 -29.06
CA LEU A 592 -6.73 2.65 -29.18
C LEU A 592 -6.37 2.01 -27.85
N ARG A 593 -7.11 0.97 -27.49
CA ARG A 593 -6.75 0.05 -26.42
C ARG A 593 -6.21 -1.22 -27.05
N VAL A 594 -4.99 -1.61 -26.64
CA VAL A 594 -4.34 -2.85 -27.04
C VAL A 594 -4.16 -3.72 -25.81
N GLN A 595 -4.86 -4.84 -25.81
CA GLN A 595 -4.84 -5.80 -24.72
C GLN A 595 -4.24 -7.12 -25.18
N ARG A 596 -3.41 -7.73 -24.33
CA ARG A 596 -2.75 -9.02 -24.56
C ARG A 596 -3.06 -9.97 -23.42
N ILE A 597 -3.56 -11.17 -23.71
CA ILE A 597 -4.04 -12.10 -22.69
C ILE A 597 -3.60 -13.53 -22.99
N PHE A 598 -3.12 -14.24 -21.97
CA PHE A 598 -3.05 -15.70 -21.95
C PHE A 598 -3.46 -16.23 -20.57
N LEU A 599 -3.76 -17.52 -20.48
CA LEU A 599 -4.11 -18.17 -19.22
C LEU A 599 -2.86 -18.77 -18.56
N GLU A 600 -2.58 -18.34 -17.32
CA GLU A 600 -1.55 -18.96 -16.48
C GLU A 600 -2.08 -20.27 -15.84
N GLN A 601 -1.18 -21.12 -15.34
CA GLN A 601 -1.55 -22.35 -14.62
C GLN A 601 -2.56 -22.05 -13.49
N LYS A 602 -3.64 -22.85 -13.37
CA LYS A 602 -4.70 -22.75 -12.36
C LYS A 602 -5.55 -21.47 -12.42
N ASN A 603 -6.33 -21.33 -13.50
CA ASN A 603 -7.42 -20.34 -13.64
C ASN A 603 -7.02 -18.86 -13.60
N ARG A 604 -5.74 -18.48 -13.69
CA ARG A 604 -5.33 -17.07 -13.74
C ARG A 604 -5.17 -16.60 -15.18
N CYS A 605 -5.35 -15.31 -15.42
CA CYS A 605 -5.03 -14.70 -16.71
C CYS A 605 -3.98 -13.62 -16.51
N ARG A 606 -2.93 -13.63 -17.33
CA ARG A 606 -2.00 -12.51 -17.39
C ARG A 606 -2.52 -11.53 -18.43
N ILE A 607 -2.68 -10.28 -18.02
CA ILE A 607 -3.24 -9.22 -18.85
C ILE A 607 -2.19 -8.13 -19.04
N GLY A 608 -1.89 -7.79 -20.28
CA GLY A 608 -1.12 -6.59 -20.64
C GLY A 608 -2.04 -5.57 -21.29
N ASN A 609 -2.22 -4.40 -20.65
CA ASN A 609 -3.03 -3.30 -21.18
C ASN A 609 -2.15 -2.14 -21.64
N SER A 610 -2.41 -1.62 -22.83
CA SER A 610 -1.75 -0.42 -23.34
C SER A 610 -2.79 0.50 -23.98
N GLN A 611 -2.86 1.74 -23.48
CA GLN A 611 -3.62 2.80 -24.12
C GLN A 611 -2.68 3.56 -25.06
N ILE A 612 -2.99 3.51 -26.35
CA ILE A 612 -2.17 4.10 -27.40
C ILE A 612 -2.88 5.32 -27.95
N GLN A 613 -2.15 6.43 -27.89
CA GLN A 613 -2.45 7.64 -28.62
C GLN A 613 -1.70 7.58 -29.95
N LEU A 614 -2.44 7.50 -31.06
CA LEU A 614 -1.88 7.22 -32.38
C LEU A 614 -2.20 8.36 -33.36
N PRO A 615 -1.28 9.33 -33.52
CA PRO A 615 -1.39 10.34 -34.58
C PRO A 615 -1.45 9.74 -36.00
N PRO A 616 -1.94 10.48 -37.00
CA PRO A 616 -1.98 10.02 -38.38
C PRO A 616 -0.62 9.53 -38.89
N LYS A 617 -0.60 8.40 -39.60
CA LYS A 617 0.61 7.74 -40.15
C LYS A 617 1.70 7.38 -39.14
N SER A 618 1.47 7.59 -37.84
CA SER A 618 2.45 7.29 -36.79
C SER A 618 2.52 5.79 -36.48
N VAL A 619 3.54 5.42 -35.71
CA VAL A 619 3.79 4.06 -35.26
C VAL A 619 3.94 4.07 -33.75
N ASN A 620 3.34 3.10 -33.09
CA ASN A 620 3.54 2.81 -31.68
C ASN A 620 3.98 1.35 -31.50
N PHE A 621 4.69 1.09 -30.41
CA PHE A 621 5.19 -0.24 -30.06
C PHE A 621 4.68 -0.64 -28.68
N CYS A 622 4.23 -1.88 -28.56
CA CYS A 622 3.82 -2.53 -27.32
C CYS A 622 4.52 -3.88 -27.20
N HIS A 623 4.66 -4.37 -25.98
CA HIS A 623 5.47 -5.57 -25.71
C HIS A 623 4.77 -6.45 -24.70
N PHE A 624 5.06 -7.75 -24.69
CA PHE A 624 4.44 -8.65 -23.72
C PHE A 624 5.34 -9.85 -23.45
N VAL A 625 5.58 -10.14 -22.17
CA VAL A 625 6.17 -11.42 -21.76
C VAL A 625 5.09 -12.48 -21.90
N CYS A 626 5.39 -13.54 -22.63
CA CYS A 626 4.41 -14.57 -22.95
C CYS A 626 5.03 -15.96 -22.86
N PRO A 627 4.23 -17.01 -22.57
CA PRO A 627 4.73 -18.37 -22.51
C PRO A 627 4.87 -18.97 -23.92
N GLU A 628 5.70 -19.99 -24.04
CA GLU A 628 5.81 -20.80 -25.25
C GLU A 628 4.59 -21.72 -25.43
N ASN A 629 4.27 -22.04 -26.69
CA ASN A 629 3.27 -23.04 -27.08
C ASN A 629 1.87 -22.88 -26.44
N GLN A 630 1.42 -21.64 -26.23
CA GLN A 630 0.09 -21.33 -25.67
C GLN A 630 -0.68 -20.34 -26.55
N THR A 631 -1.99 -20.28 -26.34
CA THR A 631 -2.88 -19.38 -27.06
C THR A 631 -2.88 -17.97 -26.45
N ILE A 632 -2.31 -17.01 -27.19
CA ILE A 632 -2.32 -15.60 -26.83
C ILE A 632 -3.43 -14.88 -27.60
N GLU A 633 -4.26 -14.14 -26.88
CA GLU A 633 -5.22 -13.21 -27.45
C GLU A 633 -4.61 -11.81 -27.54
N PHE A 634 -4.63 -11.23 -28.74
CA PHE A 634 -4.36 -9.82 -28.98
C PHE A 634 -5.66 -9.13 -29.35
N CYS A 635 -6.12 -8.23 -28.50
CA CYS A 635 -7.39 -7.52 -28.67
C CYS A 635 -7.14 -6.03 -28.91
N PHE A 636 -7.75 -5.49 -29.96
CA PHE A 636 -7.64 -4.09 -30.38
C PHE A 636 -9.04 -3.48 -30.38
N SER A 637 -9.24 -2.37 -29.68
CA SER A 637 -10.52 -1.65 -29.68
C SER A 637 -10.31 -0.14 -29.66
N GLN A 638 -11.27 0.60 -30.22
CA GLN A 638 -11.38 2.04 -30.02
C GLN A 638 -12.20 2.36 -28.76
N ASP A 639 -12.09 3.60 -28.29
CA ASP A 639 -12.97 4.10 -27.22
C ASP A 639 -14.42 4.23 -27.72
N SER A 640 -15.39 4.14 -26.80
CA SER A 640 -16.82 4.23 -27.12
C SER A 640 -17.29 5.57 -27.68
N TYR A 641 -16.46 6.61 -27.56
CA TYR A 641 -16.77 7.97 -27.99
C TYR A 641 -16.18 8.29 -29.36
N SER A 642 -15.40 7.38 -29.95
CA SER A 642 -14.89 7.52 -31.31
C SER A 642 -16.05 7.51 -32.30
N GLN A 643 -16.01 8.38 -33.30
CA GLN A 643 -17.07 8.53 -34.31
C GLN A 643 -16.79 7.75 -35.59
N GLU A 644 -15.51 7.54 -35.92
CA GLU A 644 -15.10 6.98 -37.20
C GLU A 644 -14.38 5.64 -37.03
N PHE A 645 -14.54 4.79 -38.05
CA PHE A 645 -13.73 3.60 -38.22
C PHE A 645 -12.24 3.98 -38.31
N THR A 646 -11.36 3.14 -37.78
CA THR A 646 -9.92 3.33 -37.87
C THR A 646 -9.23 2.16 -38.52
N ASN A 647 -8.39 2.45 -39.49
CA ASN A 647 -7.57 1.47 -40.17
C ASN A 647 -6.16 1.45 -39.57
N ILE A 648 -5.75 0.29 -39.09
CA ILE A 648 -4.40 0.05 -38.58
C ILE A 648 -3.73 -1.09 -39.32
N LYS A 649 -2.40 -1.02 -39.40
CA LYS A 649 -1.55 -2.15 -39.75
C LYS A 649 -0.83 -2.62 -38.50
N ILE A 650 -1.00 -3.89 -38.16
CA ILE A 650 -0.31 -4.52 -37.04
C ILE A 650 0.84 -5.41 -37.52
N THR A 651 1.86 -5.52 -36.70
CA THR A 651 2.96 -6.48 -36.87
C THR A 651 3.34 -7.03 -35.50
N ILE A 652 3.23 -8.35 -35.32
CA ILE A 652 3.50 -9.04 -34.06
C ILE A 652 4.68 -9.98 -34.31
N LYS A 653 5.81 -9.76 -33.64
CA LYS A 653 7.03 -10.58 -33.81
C LYS A 653 7.40 -11.23 -32.48
N PHE A 654 7.64 -12.55 -32.51
CA PHE A 654 7.98 -13.34 -31.33
C PHE A 654 9.49 -13.52 -31.19
N TYR A 655 9.95 -13.57 -29.93
CA TYR A 655 11.34 -13.76 -29.53
C TYR A 655 11.44 -14.81 -28.42
N GLY A 656 12.58 -15.51 -28.38
CA GLY A 656 12.80 -16.64 -27.48
C GLY A 656 14.21 -16.63 -26.91
N MET A 657 14.46 -15.74 -25.95
CA MET A 657 15.76 -15.56 -25.30
C MET A 657 15.76 -16.19 -23.92
N ASN A 658 16.18 -17.45 -23.77
CA ASN A 658 16.23 -18.09 -22.46
C ASN A 658 17.54 -17.77 -21.75
N VAL A 659 17.49 -17.50 -20.45
CA VAL A 659 18.63 -17.09 -19.64
C VAL A 659 18.75 -18.01 -18.42
N HIS A 660 19.91 -18.62 -18.22
CA HIS A 660 20.16 -19.49 -17.07
C HIS A 660 21.65 -19.51 -16.64
N PRO A 661 21.98 -19.53 -15.34
CA PRO A 661 21.08 -19.41 -14.20
C PRO A 661 20.61 -17.96 -13.99
N THR A 662 19.49 -17.77 -13.29
CA THR A 662 18.98 -16.45 -12.86
C THR A 662 19.44 -16.06 -11.44
N THR A 663 20.19 -16.95 -10.79
CA THR A 663 20.80 -16.71 -9.48
C THR A 663 22.30 -16.62 -9.61
N LEU A 664 22.88 -15.58 -9.02
CA LEU A 664 24.30 -15.27 -9.02
C LEU A 664 24.80 -15.23 -7.57
N PHE A 665 26.08 -15.47 -7.36
CA PHE A 665 26.66 -15.56 -6.02
C PHE A 665 27.82 -14.58 -5.87
N SER A 666 27.84 -13.84 -4.76
CA SER A 666 28.92 -12.88 -4.48
C SER A 666 30.24 -13.52 -4.09
N VAL A 667 30.24 -14.80 -3.70
CA VAL A 667 31.45 -15.58 -3.44
C VAL A 667 32.24 -15.89 -4.70
N ASN A 668 31.58 -15.88 -5.87
CA ASN A 668 32.24 -16.16 -7.14
C ASN A 668 32.87 -14.87 -7.69
N PRO A 669 34.18 -14.86 -8.00
CA PRO A 669 34.82 -13.71 -8.65
C PRO A 669 34.15 -13.33 -9.99
N THR A 670 33.71 -14.35 -10.72
CA THR A 670 32.94 -14.22 -11.97
C THR A 670 31.77 -15.20 -11.96
N ASN A 671 30.59 -14.75 -12.40
CA ASN A 671 29.41 -15.59 -12.55
C ASN A 671 29.10 -15.79 -14.03
N LYS A 672 28.92 -17.05 -14.45
CA LYS A 672 28.58 -17.39 -15.83
C LYS A 672 27.06 -17.44 -16.02
N ILE A 673 26.56 -16.74 -17.03
CA ILE A 673 25.17 -16.76 -17.48
C ILE A 673 25.16 -17.27 -18.92
N ASN A 674 24.28 -18.22 -19.24
CA ASN A 674 24.04 -18.64 -20.61
C ASN A 674 22.77 -17.99 -21.14
N VAL A 675 22.86 -17.42 -22.34
CA VAL A 675 21.72 -16.88 -23.10
C VAL A 675 21.56 -17.71 -24.36
N THR A 676 20.44 -18.40 -24.49
CA THR A 676 20.11 -19.25 -25.64
C THR A 676 19.01 -18.61 -26.46
N ASN A 677 19.22 -18.48 -27.77
CA ASN A 677 18.21 -18.06 -28.72
C ASN A 677 17.48 -19.29 -29.28
N TYR A 678 16.15 -19.34 -29.22
CA TYR A 678 15.35 -20.42 -29.81
C TYR A 678 14.62 -20.03 -31.10
N LEU A 679 14.54 -18.75 -31.43
CA LEU A 679 13.75 -18.26 -32.56
C LEU A 679 14.64 -17.59 -33.60
N ASN A 680 14.32 -16.37 -34.03
CA ASN A 680 15.00 -15.70 -35.13
C ASN A 680 16.36 -15.15 -34.74
N GLU A 681 17.25 -14.96 -35.72
CA GLU A 681 18.49 -14.21 -35.53
C GLU A 681 18.20 -12.90 -34.80
N THR A 682 18.89 -12.68 -33.69
CA THR A 682 18.63 -11.53 -32.82
C THR A 682 19.95 -10.98 -32.28
N THR A 683 20.09 -9.66 -32.33
CA THR A 683 21.19 -8.97 -31.67
C THR A 683 20.85 -8.72 -30.19
N ILE A 684 21.72 -9.17 -29.31
CA ILE A 684 21.65 -8.91 -27.87
C ILE A 684 22.65 -7.82 -27.45
N GLU A 685 22.19 -6.94 -26.56
CA GLU A 685 22.95 -5.90 -25.87
C GLU A 685 22.69 -6.05 -24.36
N PRO A 686 23.46 -6.93 -23.67
CA PRO A 686 23.14 -7.32 -22.31
C PRO A 686 23.49 -6.21 -21.29
N VAL A 687 22.54 -5.86 -20.43
CA VAL A 687 22.73 -4.92 -19.31
C VAL A 687 22.10 -5.53 -18.05
N LEU A 688 22.89 -5.75 -17.00
CA LEU A 688 22.41 -6.26 -15.72
C LEU A 688 22.39 -5.15 -14.67
N GLU A 689 21.19 -4.78 -14.23
CA GLU A 689 20.94 -3.72 -13.26
C GLU A 689 20.31 -4.28 -11.99
N PHE A 690 20.94 -4.06 -10.84
CA PHE A 690 20.36 -4.28 -9.53
C PHE A 690 19.67 -3.00 -9.06
N ASN A 691 18.36 -3.12 -8.79
CA ASN A 691 17.53 -1.98 -8.40
C ASN A 691 17.17 -2.00 -6.91
N SER A 692 17.31 -3.14 -6.24
CA SER A 692 16.90 -3.28 -4.85
C SER A 692 17.88 -4.12 -4.04
N PHE A 693 18.05 -3.74 -2.78
CA PHE A 693 18.67 -4.54 -1.73
C PHE A 693 17.60 -5.14 -0.85
N CYS A 694 17.61 -6.46 -0.69
CA CYS A 694 16.62 -7.20 0.08
C CYS A 694 17.28 -7.83 1.31
N GLN A 695 16.68 -7.64 2.48
CA GLN A 695 17.15 -8.23 3.73
C GLN A 695 15.99 -8.89 4.51
N PRO A 696 16.21 -10.06 5.13
CA PRO A 696 15.22 -10.67 5.99
C PRO A 696 15.20 -10.03 7.39
N LEU A 697 14.01 -9.92 7.97
CA LEU A 697 13.76 -9.55 9.37
C LEU A 697 13.01 -10.68 10.07
N SER A 698 13.54 -11.08 11.23
CA SER A 698 12.87 -12.01 12.14
C SER A 698 11.87 -11.25 13.04
N PRO A 699 10.74 -11.87 13.41
CA PRO A 699 9.79 -11.25 14.32
C PRO A 699 10.40 -11.15 15.72
N SER A 700 10.23 -9.99 16.35
CA SER A 700 10.62 -9.75 17.75
C SER A 700 9.58 -10.23 18.75
N GLU A 701 8.33 -10.39 18.30
CA GLU A 701 7.19 -10.83 19.11
C GLU A 701 6.16 -11.49 18.18
N ALA A 702 5.51 -12.55 18.67
CA ALA A 702 4.48 -13.29 17.95
C ALA A 702 3.36 -13.70 18.94
N ILE A 703 2.19 -13.06 18.83
CA ILE A 703 1.06 -13.28 19.74
C ILE A 703 -0.12 -13.87 18.96
N ILE A 704 -0.69 -14.97 19.47
CA ILE A 704 -1.95 -15.54 18.98
C ILE A 704 -3.06 -15.25 19.99
N GLU A 705 -4.18 -14.71 19.52
CA GLU A 705 -5.32 -14.34 20.35
C GLU A 705 -6.65 -14.57 19.61
N SER A 706 -7.72 -14.79 20.38
CA SER A 706 -9.08 -14.89 19.82
C SER A 706 -9.57 -13.50 19.40
N MET A 707 -10.26 -13.43 18.27
CA MET A 707 -10.99 -12.24 17.88
C MET A 707 -12.30 -12.11 18.67
N ASN A 708 -12.90 -10.93 18.60
CA ASN A 708 -14.17 -10.59 19.24
C ASN A 708 -15.39 -11.12 18.46
N GLU A 709 -16.59 -10.89 19.00
CA GLU A 709 -17.86 -11.35 18.40
C GLU A 709 -18.15 -10.74 17.02
N ARG A 710 -17.60 -9.56 16.71
CA ARG A 710 -17.73 -8.90 15.40
C ARG A 710 -17.05 -9.68 14.27
N ASP A 711 -16.11 -10.55 14.62
CA ASP A 711 -15.19 -11.21 13.70
C ASP A 711 -15.46 -12.73 13.54
N ILE A 712 -16.69 -13.17 13.84
CA ILE A 712 -17.18 -14.54 13.67
C ILE A 712 -17.47 -14.83 12.18
N ILE A 713 -17.10 -16.02 11.69
CA ILE A 713 -17.34 -16.45 10.30
C ILE A 713 -18.23 -17.69 10.31
N ASP A 714 -19.47 -17.56 9.83
CA ASP A 714 -20.48 -18.65 9.80
C ASP A 714 -20.62 -19.36 11.16
N GLY A 715 -20.70 -18.56 12.24
CA GLY A 715 -20.83 -19.06 13.61
C GLY A 715 -19.53 -19.54 14.27
N ASN A 716 -18.40 -19.56 13.56
CA ASN A 716 -17.11 -19.97 14.10
C ASN A 716 -16.24 -18.77 14.53
N PRO A 717 -15.55 -18.83 15.67
CA PRO A 717 -14.61 -17.79 16.08
C PRO A 717 -13.40 -17.74 15.12
N SER A 718 -12.83 -16.54 14.99
CA SER A 718 -11.61 -16.28 14.23
C SER A 718 -10.48 -15.97 15.20
N PHE A 719 -9.25 -16.38 14.89
CA PHE A 719 -8.05 -16.06 15.67
C PHE A 719 -7.15 -15.13 14.84
N LYS A 720 -6.36 -14.28 15.52
CA LYS A 720 -5.30 -13.50 14.90
C LYS A 720 -3.93 -13.90 15.42
N LEU A 721 -2.95 -13.90 14.53
CA LEU A 721 -1.52 -13.87 14.84
C LEU A 721 -1.01 -12.45 14.56
N LEU A 722 -0.47 -11.79 15.57
CA LEU A 722 0.20 -10.50 15.46
C LEU A 722 1.71 -10.69 15.56
N LEU A 723 2.42 -10.43 14.47
CA LEU A 723 3.88 -10.41 14.41
C LEU A 723 4.38 -8.97 14.49
N THR A 724 5.31 -8.70 15.40
CA THR A 724 5.97 -7.39 15.54
C THR A 724 7.43 -7.48 15.10
N TYR A 725 7.85 -6.63 14.17
CA TYR A 725 9.23 -6.50 13.70
C TYR A 725 9.79 -5.13 14.04
N LYS A 726 11.09 -5.07 14.30
CA LYS A 726 11.85 -3.83 14.48
C LYS A 726 12.74 -3.60 13.26
N PHE A 727 12.74 -2.39 12.73
CA PHE A 727 13.51 -2.06 11.53
C PHE A 727 14.11 -0.66 11.65
N TYR A 728 15.41 -0.54 11.34
CA TYR A 728 16.11 0.73 11.25
C TYR A 728 16.37 1.10 9.79
N ALA A 729 15.80 2.21 9.32
CA ALA A 729 16.06 2.74 8.00
C ALA A 729 17.37 3.53 8.01
N LYS A 730 18.40 3.02 7.32
CA LYS A 730 19.72 3.66 7.24
C LYS A 730 19.78 4.88 6.31
N LYS A 731 18.86 4.96 5.36
CA LYS A 731 18.79 6.02 4.34
C LYS A 731 17.34 6.43 4.07
N SER A 732 17.16 7.69 3.69
CA SER A 732 15.85 8.21 3.26
C SER A 732 15.55 7.78 1.81
N GLU A 733 14.97 6.59 1.65
CA GLU A 733 14.71 5.94 0.36
C GLU A 733 13.35 5.22 0.34
N LEU A 734 13.01 4.59 -0.80
CA LEU A 734 11.80 3.78 -0.94
C LEU A 734 12.03 2.37 -0.41
N TYR A 735 11.18 1.94 0.51
CA TYR A 735 11.18 0.60 1.09
C TYR A 735 9.88 -0.12 0.76
N LYS A 736 9.98 -1.44 0.57
CA LYS A 736 8.85 -2.35 0.38
C LYS A 736 8.99 -3.49 1.39
N PHE A 737 7.87 -3.87 2.00
CA PHE A 737 7.80 -4.93 3.00
C PHE A 737 6.91 -6.07 2.50
N ASN A 738 7.44 -7.28 2.48
CA ASN A 738 6.70 -8.45 1.99
C ASN A 738 7.19 -9.73 2.64
N HIS A 739 6.30 -10.69 2.86
CA HIS A 739 6.72 -12.06 3.08
C HIS A 739 6.89 -12.70 1.69
N GLU A 740 8.07 -13.23 1.37
CA GLU A 740 8.26 -13.89 0.07
C GLU A 740 7.61 -15.28 0.05
N GLY A 741 7.09 -15.69 -1.11
CA GLY A 741 6.37 -16.96 -1.27
C GLY A 741 4.93 -16.97 -0.74
N THR A 742 4.47 -15.86 -0.15
CA THR A 742 3.13 -15.77 0.47
C THR A 742 2.03 -15.28 -0.45
N ASP A 743 2.35 -14.91 -1.70
CA ASP A 743 1.38 -14.63 -2.75
C ASP A 743 0.43 -15.82 -2.99
N HIS A 744 0.85 -17.04 -2.64
CA HIS A 744 0.03 -18.24 -2.66
C HIS A 744 -0.82 -18.45 -1.40
N TYR A 745 -0.49 -17.82 -0.27
CA TYR A 745 -1.14 -18.03 1.03
C TYR A 745 -2.38 -17.17 1.24
N ASN A 746 -2.55 -16.04 0.53
CA ASN A 746 -3.73 -15.16 0.69
C ASN A 746 -5.07 -15.90 0.54
N LYS A 747 -5.09 -17.04 -0.16
CA LYS A 747 -6.29 -17.86 -0.35
C LYS A 747 -6.72 -18.62 0.91
N TYR A 748 -5.83 -18.76 1.89
CA TYR A 748 -6.05 -19.57 3.09
C TYR A 748 -6.34 -18.73 4.32
N PHE A 749 -5.87 -17.49 4.37
CA PHE A 749 -6.10 -16.59 5.50
C PHE A 749 -7.35 -15.74 5.29
N ASP A 750 -7.99 -15.33 6.39
CA ASP A 750 -9.15 -14.43 6.39
C ASP A 750 -8.73 -12.95 6.34
N CYS A 751 -7.43 -12.69 6.59
CA CYS A 751 -6.84 -11.36 6.60
C CYS A 751 -5.32 -11.46 6.56
N TYR A 752 -4.70 -10.57 5.77
CA TYR A 752 -3.33 -10.12 5.91
C TYR A 752 -3.35 -8.59 6.05
N LEU A 753 -2.71 -8.05 7.09
CA LEU A 753 -2.63 -6.60 7.31
C LEU A 753 -1.25 -6.22 7.80
N LEU A 754 -0.54 -5.38 7.05
CA LEU A 754 0.76 -4.83 7.42
C LEU A 754 0.61 -3.36 7.79
N GLN A 755 1.17 -2.96 8.93
CA GLN A 755 1.16 -1.59 9.43
C GLN A 755 2.57 -1.18 9.85
N VAL A 756 2.97 0.04 9.51
CA VAL A 756 4.28 0.61 9.88
C VAL A 756 4.08 1.84 10.73
N PHE A 757 4.79 1.89 11.86
CA PHE A 757 4.77 2.95 12.85
C PHE A 757 6.18 3.45 13.14
N THR A 758 6.31 4.69 13.58
CA THR A 758 7.53 5.17 14.26
C THR A 758 7.63 4.57 15.67
N VAL A 759 8.78 4.69 16.32
CA VAL A 759 8.93 4.34 17.75
C VAL A 759 8.01 5.18 18.65
N SER A 760 7.72 6.43 18.28
CA SER A 760 6.71 7.29 18.92
C SER A 760 5.26 6.88 18.63
N LYS A 761 5.04 5.70 18.02
CA LYS A 761 3.72 5.12 17.67
C LYS A 761 2.94 5.94 16.62
N LYS A 762 3.57 6.89 15.93
CA LYS A 762 2.95 7.61 14.80
C LYS A 762 2.77 6.62 13.65
N HIS A 763 1.55 6.51 13.15
CA HIS A 763 1.23 5.68 11.97
C HIS A 763 1.84 6.30 10.71
N ILE A 764 2.52 5.48 9.90
CA ILE A 764 3.06 5.90 8.60
C ILE A 764 2.16 5.40 7.47
N PHE A 765 1.90 4.10 7.42
CA PHE A 765 1.00 3.51 6.43
C PHE A 765 0.49 2.11 6.83
N THR A 766 -0.59 1.71 6.17
CA THR A 766 -1.18 0.37 6.25
C THR A 766 -1.31 -0.20 4.84
N CYS A 767 -1.15 -1.52 4.69
CA CYS A 767 -1.33 -2.23 3.43
C CYS A 767 -1.98 -3.60 3.67
N GLY A 768 -3.03 -3.91 2.90
CA GLY A 768 -3.69 -5.22 2.89
C GLY A 768 -3.11 -6.18 1.83
N ASP A 769 -2.44 -5.65 0.81
CA ASP A 769 -1.74 -6.42 -0.22
C ASP A 769 -0.22 -6.48 0.04
N TYR A 770 0.48 -7.46 -0.55
CA TYR A 770 1.93 -7.56 -0.36
C TYR A 770 2.68 -6.42 -1.04
N GLY A 771 3.31 -5.58 -0.21
CA GLY A 771 4.45 -4.75 -0.57
C GLY A 771 4.18 -3.54 -1.47
N LYS A 772 3.49 -2.57 -0.87
CA LYS A 772 3.50 -1.17 -1.31
C LYS A 772 4.87 -0.54 -1.05
N LEU A 773 5.39 0.18 -2.05
CA LEU A 773 6.59 1.02 -1.90
C LEU A 773 6.23 2.28 -1.11
N GLN A 774 6.99 2.56 -0.05
CA GLN A 774 6.83 3.73 0.80
C GLN A 774 8.18 4.38 1.08
N ARG A 775 8.25 5.72 0.96
CA ARG A 775 9.45 6.46 1.37
C ARG A 775 9.49 6.54 2.89
N LEU A 776 10.60 6.11 3.49
CA LEU A 776 10.88 6.23 4.92
C LEU A 776 12.04 7.19 5.14
N GLN A 777 12.02 7.92 6.25
CA GLN A 777 13.15 8.74 6.69
C GLN A 777 14.15 7.86 7.45
N ILE A 778 15.32 8.42 7.77
CA ILE A 778 16.29 7.72 8.62
C ILE A 778 15.68 7.59 10.03
N GLY A 779 15.80 6.40 10.62
CA GLY A 779 15.32 6.16 11.99
C GLY A 779 14.70 4.79 12.21
N ASP A 780 14.19 4.60 13.43
CA ASP A 780 13.59 3.36 13.89
C ASP A 780 12.09 3.27 13.63
N TYR A 781 11.67 2.09 13.20
CA TYR A 781 10.30 1.75 12.85
C TYR A 781 9.87 0.43 13.50
N ILE A 782 8.58 0.38 13.84
CA ILE A 782 7.88 -0.81 14.31
C ILE A 782 6.91 -1.24 13.22
N ILE A 783 7.05 -2.49 12.77
CA ILE A 783 6.20 -3.07 11.74
C ILE A 783 5.34 -4.14 12.40
N ARG A 784 4.02 -4.04 12.24
CA ARG A 784 3.06 -5.03 12.73
C ARG A 784 2.41 -5.72 11.56
N VAL A 785 2.40 -7.05 11.59
CA VAL A 785 1.74 -7.88 10.58
C VAL A 785 0.73 -8.78 11.26
N GLN A 786 -0.53 -8.68 10.82
CA GLN A 786 -1.64 -9.47 11.31
C GLN A 786 -2.02 -10.53 10.27
N PHE A 787 -2.06 -11.79 10.69
CA PHE A 787 -2.70 -12.89 9.96
C PHE A 787 -3.96 -13.32 10.71
N ARG A 788 -5.05 -13.65 9.99
CA ARG A 788 -6.26 -14.22 10.61
C ARG A 788 -6.62 -15.58 10.05
N HIS A 789 -7.04 -16.47 10.92
CA HIS A 789 -7.53 -17.79 10.56
C HIS A 789 -8.47 -18.36 11.63
N SER A 790 -9.47 -19.14 11.22
CA SER A 790 -10.37 -19.88 12.15
C SER A 790 -9.71 -21.05 12.87
N ASP A 791 -8.62 -21.58 12.32
CA ASP A 791 -7.82 -22.66 12.92
C ASP A 791 -6.48 -22.08 13.41
N PRO A 792 -6.25 -22.05 14.74
CA PRO A 792 -5.03 -21.50 15.32
C PRO A 792 -3.79 -22.34 15.03
N THR A 793 -3.92 -23.63 14.70
CA THR A 793 -2.75 -24.49 14.39
C THR A 793 -2.04 -24.09 13.11
N ILE A 794 -2.75 -23.45 12.18
CA ILE A 794 -2.16 -22.88 10.96
C ILE A 794 -1.39 -21.60 11.30
N LEU A 795 -1.90 -20.78 12.22
CA LEU A 795 -1.23 -19.56 12.68
C LEU A 795 0.05 -19.88 13.45
N GLU A 796 0.06 -20.95 14.25
CA GLU A 796 1.26 -21.42 14.97
C GLU A 796 2.45 -21.65 14.04
N LYS A 797 2.21 -22.15 12.81
CA LYS A 797 3.28 -22.38 11.82
C LYS A 797 3.89 -21.10 11.24
N LEU A 798 3.29 -19.95 11.50
CA LEU A 798 3.74 -18.64 11.01
C LEU A 798 4.42 -17.79 12.08
N LYS A 799 4.58 -18.28 13.31
CA LYS A 799 5.22 -17.50 14.39
C LYS A 799 6.63 -17.03 14.04
N ASP A 800 7.37 -17.84 13.28
CA ASP A 800 8.74 -17.54 12.84
C ASP A 800 8.81 -17.01 11.40
N ALA A 801 7.67 -16.57 10.83
CA ALA A 801 7.64 -16.04 9.48
C ALA A 801 8.57 -14.81 9.38
N ARG A 802 9.49 -14.82 8.41
CA ARG A 802 10.41 -13.71 8.18
C ARG A 802 9.84 -12.71 7.19
N LEU A 803 9.97 -11.42 7.52
CA LEU A 803 9.57 -10.32 6.66
C LEU A 803 10.77 -9.86 5.81
N ILE A 804 10.63 -9.82 4.49
CA ILE A 804 11.63 -9.25 3.60
C ILE A 804 11.43 -7.74 3.48
N VAL A 805 12.51 -6.99 3.70
CA VAL A 805 12.57 -5.55 3.46
C VAL A 805 13.40 -5.30 2.21
N SER A 806 12.76 -4.77 1.18
CA SER A 806 13.36 -4.40 -0.09
C SER A 806 13.55 -2.89 -0.16
N GLN A 807 14.79 -2.42 -0.09
CA GLN A 807 15.20 -1.03 -0.29
C GLN A 807 15.51 -0.79 -1.77
N THR A 808 14.83 0.16 -2.41
CA THR A 808 15.08 0.52 -3.81
C THR A 808 16.17 1.60 -3.92
N PHE A 809 17.19 1.35 -4.73
CA PHE A 809 18.28 2.29 -4.95
C PHE A 809 17.85 3.48 -5.80
N ILE A 810 18.31 4.69 -5.45
CA ILE A 810 18.10 5.91 -6.25
C ILE A 810 18.90 5.84 -7.56
N GLN A 811 20.13 5.32 -7.51
CA GLN A 811 20.97 5.05 -8.67
C GLN A 811 21.12 3.55 -8.85
N GLU A 812 20.67 3.03 -9.99
CA GLU A 812 20.71 1.61 -10.32
C GLU A 812 22.17 1.11 -10.32
N LEU A 813 22.39 -0.05 -9.71
CA LEU A 813 23.70 -0.68 -9.62
C LEU A 813 23.90 -1.55 -10.87
N VAL A 814 24.72 -1.09 -11.80
CA VAL A 814 25.03 -1.84 -13.02
C VAL A 814 26.19 -2.80 -12.76
N ALA A 815 26.00 -4.08 -13.10
CA ALA A 815 27.06 -5.07 -13.12
C ALA A 815 27.68 -5.18 -14.51
N ASP A 816 29.01 -5.28 -14.56
CA ASP A 816 29.75 -5.37 -15.81
C ASP A 816 29.70 -6.79 -16.39
N ILE A 817 29.43 -6.88 -17.69
CA ILE A 817 29.26 -8.13 -18.45
C ILE A 817 30.35 -8.26 -19.51
N TYR A 818 30.92 -9.45 -19.63
CA TYR A 818 32.04 -9.77 -20.50
C TYR A 818 31.75 -11.02 -21.34
N SER A 819 32.47 -11.16 -22.46
CA SER A 819 32.37 -12.32 -23.37
C SER A 819 33.07 -13.58 -22.86
N ASP A 820 34.06 -13.40 -21.98
CA ASP A 820 34.91 -14.48 -21.45
C ASP A 820 35.33 -14.20 -19.99
N ALA A 821 35.72 -15.25 -19.28
CA ALA A 821 36.06 -15.17 -17.86
C ALA A 821 37.38 -14.42 -17.60
N GLU A 822 38.33 -14.44 -18.54
CA GLU A 822 39.64 -13.81 -18.37
C GLU A 822 39.51 -12.28 -18.41
N SER A 823 38.75 -11.77 -19.39
CA SER A 823 38.40 -10.35 -19.49
C SER A 823 37.64 -9.85 -18.26
N ALA A 824 36.74 -10.67 -17.69
CA ALA A 824 35.99 -10.31 -16.49
C ALA A 824 36.86 -10.19 -15.22
N LEU A 825 38.05 -10.81 -15.20
CA LEU A 825 39.00 -10.75 -14.08
C LEU A 825 40.03 -9.62 -14.23
N LYS A 826 40.18 -9.04 -15.41
CA LYS A 826 41.13 -7.94 -15.69
C LYS A 826 40.49 -6.59 -15.39
N GLU A 827 41.22 -5.69 -14.73
CA GLU A 827 40.75 -4.32 -14.46
C GLU A 827 40.45 -3.53 -15.76
N SER A 828 41.14 -3.84 -16.86
CA SER A 828 40.95 -3.23 -18.18
C SER A 828 40.31 -4.17 -19.21
N GLY A 829 39.53 -5.16 -18.78
CA GLY A 829 38.84 -6.08 -19.69
C GLY A 829 37.83 -5.39 -20.61
N GLU A 830 37.75 -5.83 -21.87
CA GLU A 830 36.78 -5.27 -22.82
C GLU A 830 35.36 -5.74 -22.47
N LYS A 831 34.48 -4.78 -22.14
CA LYS A 831 33.07 -5.05 -21.81
C LYS A 831 32.29 -5.46 -23.07
N MET A 832 31.38 -6.39 -22.89
CA MET A 832 30.52 -6.86 -23.97
C MET A 832 29.46 -5.80 -24.30
N LYS A 833 29.48 -5.30 -25.54
CA LYS A 833 28.50 -4.31 -26.02
C LYS A 833 27.33 -4.96 -26.76
N LYS A 834 27.64 -5.81 -27.73
CA LYS A 834 26.65 -6.45 -28.61
C LYS A 834 27.11 -7.84 -29.04
N LYS A 835 26.16 -8.75 -29.28
CA LYS A 835 26.40 -10.04 -29.92
C LYS A 835 25.19 -10.46 -30.73
N ILE A 836 25.41 -11.01 -31.91
CA ILE A 836 24.36 -11.61 -32.75
C ILE A 836 24.26 -13.08 -32.35
N LEU A 837 23.04 -13.59 -32.17
CA LEU A 837 22.78 -14.99 -31.90
C LEU A 837 21.86 -15.57 -32.98
N ASP A 838 22.31 -16.64 -33.61
CA ASP A 838 21.51 -17.44 -34.53
C ASP A 838 20.47 -18.29 -33.78
N SER A 839 19.49 -18.82 -34.53
CA SER A 839 18.52 -19.76 -33.98
C SER A 839 19.21 -21.01 -33.41
N GLY A 840 18.95 -21.33 -32.14
CA GLY A 840 19.58 -22.43 -31.40
C GLY A 840 20.93 -22.10 -30.79
N GLU A 841 21.53 -20.94 -31.10
CA GLU A 841 22.84 -20.57 -30.56
C GLU A 841 22.76 -20.21 -29.07
N THR A 842 23.80 -20.60 -28.31
CA THR A 842 23.96 -20.21 -26.91
C THR A 842 25.23 -19.38 -26.73
N ALA A 843 25.08 -18.18 -26.15
CA ALA A 843 26.21 -17.38 -25.70
C ALA A 843 26.40 -17.49 -24.20
N SER A 844 27.65 -17.67 -23.79
CA SER A 844 28.06 -17.50 -22.39
C SER A 844 28.48 -16.06 -22.15
N LEU A 845 27.85 -15.44 -21.16
CA LEU A 845 28.15 -14.12 -20.62
C LEU A 845 28.78 -14.29 -19.24
N PHE A 846 29.75 -13.45 -18.90
CA PHE A 846 30.42 -13.48 -17.60
C PHE A 846 30.19 -12.16 -16.87
N VAL A 847 29.60 -12.25 -15.68
CA VAL A 847 29.30 -11.10 -14.82
C VAL A 847 30.36 -11.01 -13.74
N ALA A 848 31.04 -9.86 -13.66
CA ALA A 848 32.02 -9.61 -12.60
C ALA A 848 31.32 -9.45 -11.23
N SER A 849 32.02 -9.81 -10.15
CA SER A 849 31.52 -9.59 -8.78
C SER A 849 31.23 -8.11 -8.52
N VAL A 850 30.12 -7.83 -7.83
CA VAL A 850 29.76 -6.48 -7.41
C VAL A 850 30.59 -6.12 -6.16
N PRO A 851 31.35 -5.00 -6.18
CA PRO A 851 32.14 -4.59 -5.03
C PRO A 851 31.29 -4.30 -3.79
N SER A 852 31.79 -4.69 -2.61
CA SER A 852 31.05 -4.63 -1.34
C SER A 852 30.66 -3.23 -0.86
N TYR A 853 31.40 -2.20 -1.28
CA TYR A 853 31.10 -0.80 -0.93
C TYR A 853 29.90 -0.22 -1.71
N LYS A 854 29.41 -0.91 -2.76
CA LYS A 854 28.29 -0.43 -3.59
C LYS A 854 26.91 -0.75 -3.01
N TYR A 855 26.81 -1.59 -1.99
CA TYR A 855 25.55 -1.96 -1.34
C TYR A 855 25.64 -1.80 0.19
N PRO A 856 24.49 -1.72 0.90
CA PRO A 856 24.48 -1.42 2.34
C PRO A 856 25.24 -2.47 3.16
N TYR A 857 26.17 -2.03 4.01
CA TYR A 857 26.93 -2.86 4.97
C TYR A 857 26.87 -2.24 6.38
N PRO A 858 26.92 -3.01 7.49
CA PRO A 858 26.71 -4.46 7.55
C PRO A 858 25.26 -4.85 7.23
N TYR A 859 25.05 -6.12 6.87
CA TYR A 859 23.75 -6.69 6.51
C TYR A 859 23.51 -8.04 7.20
N PRO A 860 22.24 -8.45 7.44
CA PRO A 860 21.94 -9.74 8.03
C PRO A 860 22.17 -10.90 7.06
N ILE A 861 22.38 -12.11 7.60
CA ILE A 861 22.52 -13.34 6.82
C ILE A 861 21.24 -13.58 6.00
N GLY A 862 21.40 -13.98 4.75
CA GLY A 862 20.29 -14.17 3.80
C GLY A 862 19.90 -12.92 3.02
N SER A 863 20.66 -11.83 3.11
CA SER A 863 20.48 -10.64 2.27
C SER A 863 20.91 -10.90 0.82
N TYR A 864 20.25 -10.24 -0.13
CA TYR A 864 20.52 -10.38 -1.57
C TYR A 864 20.21 -9.09 -2.33
N LEU A 865 20.81 -8.93 -3.52
CA LEU A 865 20.41 -7.89 -4.47
C LEU A 865 19.40 -8.47 -5.45
N LYS A 866 18.35 -7.71 -5.74
CA LYS A 866 17.37 -8.02 -6.77
C LYS A 866 17.56 -7.09 -7.96
N GLY A 867 17.60 -7.67 -9.15
CA GLY A 867 17.90 -6.95 -10.38
C GLY A 867 17.23 -7.55 -11.60
N ARG A 868 17.54 -6.97 -12.75
CA ARG A 868 17.01 -7.37 -14.06
C ARG A 868 18.13 -7.37 -15.10
N LEU A 869 18.13 -8.39 -15.95
CA LEU A 869 18.98 -8.45 -17.15
C LEU A 869 18.15 -8.05 -18.37
N SER A 870 18.48 -6.93 -19.00
CA SER A 870 17.95 -6.53 -20.31
C SER A 870 18.86 -7.06 -21.42
N LEU A 871 18.29 -7.55 -22.52
CA LEU A 871 19.05 -8.08 -23.66
C LEU A 871 18.93 -7.25 -24.94
N HIS A 872 18.14 -6.17 -24.97
CA HIS A 872 17.94 -5.36 -26.18
C HIS A 872 18.17 -3.88 -25.91
N SER A 873 18.60 -3.14 -26.93
CA SER A 873 18.86 -1.71 -26.83
C SER A 873 17.58 -0.91 -26.50
N ASN A 874 17.71 0.03 -25.56
CA ASN A 874 16.63 0.91 -25.12
C ASN A 874 16.10 1.86 -26.23
N GLU A 875 16.84 2.06 -27.32
CA GLU A 875 16.47 3.03 -28.37
C GLU A 875 15.32 2.56 -29.26
N THR A 876 15.23 1.26 -29.53
CA THR A 876 14.19 0.72 -30.42
C THR A 876 12.84 0.60 -29.70
N TYR A 877 12.87 0.49 -28.36
CA TYR A 877 11.72 0.16 -27.53
C TYR A 877 11.79 0.98 -26.22
N LYS A 878 11.17 2.16 -26.20
CA LYS A 878 11.29 3.22 -25.17
C LYS A 878 10.79 2.87 -23.74
N SER A 879 10.56 1.62 -23.38
CA SER A 879 10.04 1.27 -22.04
C SER A 879 11.04 0.41 -21.26
N LYS A 880 11.04 0.51 -19.91
CA LYS A 880 12.00 -0.17 -19.02
C LYS A 880 11.67 -1.65 -18.71
N GLU A 881 10.59 -2.20 -19.27
CA GLU A 881 10.05 -3.55 -18.93
C GLU A 881 10.61 -4.72 -19.79
N HIS A 882 11.72 -4.55 -20.50
CA HIS A 882 11.92 -5.22 -21.81
C HIS A 882 12.83 -6.43 -21.70
N SER A 883 12.38 -7.61 -22.13
CA SER A 883 13.20 -8.85 -22.11
C SER A 883 13.87 -9.13 -20.76
N ASN A 884 13.28 -8.64 -19.67
CA ASN A 884 13.94 -8.62 -18.37
C ASN A 884 13.76 -9.97 -17.69
N CYS A 885 14.84 -10.73 -17.59
CA CYS A 885 14.91 -11.83 -16.64
C CYS A 885 15.18 -11.22 -15.26
N ASP A 886 14.34 -11.54 -14.26
CA ASP A 886 14.61 -11.15 -12.87
C ASP A 886 15.79 -11.97 -12.35
N PHE A 887 16.74 -11.30 -11.70
CA PHE A 887 17.95 -11.90 -11.16
C PHE A 887 18.04 -11.69 -9.65
N ILE A 888 18.58 -12.71 -8.97
CA ILE A 888 18.94 -12.65 -7.55
C ILE A 888 20.45 -12.79 -7.43
N TYR A 889 21.10 -11.86 -6.76
CA TYR A 889 22.53 -11.92 -6.44
C TYR A 889 22.69 -12.13 -4.93
N LEU A 890 22.97 -13.36 -4.54
CA LEU A 890 23.07 -13.79 -3.15
C LEU A 890 24.39 -13.29 -2.55
N LEU A 891 24.29 -12.59 -1.42
CA LEU A 891 25.45 -12.05 -0.71
C LEU A 891 26.04 -13.08 0.25
N ALA A 892 27.36 -13.15 0.29
CA ALA A 892 28.10 -13.95 1.25
C ALA A 892 27.86 -13.45 2.68
N PRO A 893 27.90 -14.32 3.70
CA PRO A 893 27.84 -13.88 5.10
C PRO A 893 28.94 -12.85 5.39
N PRO A 894 28.63 -11.74 6.09
CA PRO A 894 29.66 -10.79 6.52
C PRO A 894 30.72 -11.49 7.37
N LYS A 895 32.00 -11.08 7.23
CA LYS A 895 33.12 -11.65 7.99
C LYS A 895 32.92 -11.54 9.52
N SER A 896 32.13 -10.57 9.99
CA SER A 896 31.78 -10.40 11.40
C SER A 896 31.03 -11.59 12.01
N TYR A 897 30.44 -12.48 11.19
CA TYR A 897 29.75 -13.70 11.64
C TYR A 897 30.64 -14.95 11.62
N LEU A 898 31.88 -14.85 11.15
CA LEU A 898 32.82 -15.97 11.05
C LEU A 898 33.83 -15.90 12.21
N ASN A 899 33.42 -16.28 13.42
CA ASN A 899 34.37 -16.57 14.50
C ASN A 899 34.89 -18.00 14.32
N VAL A 900 36.07 -18.14 13.72
CA VAL A 900 36.76 -19.43 13.64
C VAL A 900 37.46 -19.67 14.98
N THR A 901 36.93 -20.58 15.79
CA THR A 901 37.69 -21.23 16.86
C THR A 901 37.92 -22.69 16.49
N ASN A 902 39.20 -23.09 16.39
CA ASN A 902 39.66 -24.48 16.24
C ASN A 902 39.05 -25.33 15.11
N GLY A 903 39.01 -24.82 13.87
CA GLY A 903 38.88 -25.68 12.68
C GLY A 903 37.52 -26.34 12.45
N ARG A 904 36.48 -25.94 13.19
CA ARG A 904 35.08 -26.25 12.87
C ARG A 904 34.33 -24.96 12.50
N LEU A 905 33.64 -24.98 11.37
CA LEU A 905 32.69 -23.95 10.96
C LEU A 905 31.41 -24.15 11.77
N ASP A 906 31.26 -23.44 12.89
CA ASP A 906 29.99 -23.34 13.58
C ASP A 906 29.24 -22.11 13.02
N LEU A 907 28.15 -22.39 12.30
CA LEU A 907 27.17 -21.37 11.87
C LEU A 907 26.21 -21.16 13.05
N GLU A 908 26.39 -20.09 13.82
CA GLU A 908 25.37 -19.70 14.80
C GLU A 908 24.14 -19.17 14.07
N ALA A 909 23.07 -19.97 14.09
CA ALA A 909 21.73 -19.51 13.76
C ALA A 909 21.14 -18.81 14.99
N ASP A 910 20.74 -17.55 14.82
CA ASP A 910 19.87 -16.73 15.69
C ASP A 910 19.53 -17.38 17.05
N LYS A 911 20.48 -17.39 17.97
CA LYS A 911 20.20 -17.48 19.40
C LYS A 911 20.67 -16.19 20.03
N VAL A 912 19.70 -15.34 20.37
CA VAL A 912 19.88 -14.42 21.49
C VAL A 912 19.97 -15.31 22.72
N ASN A 913 21.15 -15.83 23.03
CA ASN A 913 21.42 -16.48 24.30
C ASN A 913 22.01 -15.45 25.24
N GLU A 914 21.17 -15.05 26.19
CA GLU A 914 21.61 -14.55 27.48
C GLU A 914 22.67 -15.50 28.06
N LYS A 915 23.78 -14.91 28.54
CA LYS A 915 24.74 -15.44 29.51
C LYS A 915 25.57 -16.68 29.12
N GLU A 916 26.86 -16.47 28.84
CA GLU A 916 27.98 -16.72 29.78
C GLU A 916 29.33 -16.66 29.03
N ASP A 917 30.02 -15.54 29.14
CA ASP A 917 31.49 -15.51 29.16
C ASP A 917 31.90 -14.53 30.27
N LEU A 918 31.86 -15.05 31.50
CA LEU A 918 32.42 -14.42 32.69
C LEU A 918 33.87 -14.88 32.81
N LYS A 919 34.83 -13.97 32.58
CA LYS A 919 36.11 -13.90 33.33
C LYS A 919 36.94 -12.67 32.98
N THR A 920 36.40 -11.50 33.28
CA THR A 920 37.09 -10.38 33.97
C THR A 920 36.07 -9.25 34.11
N ASN A 921 35.72 -8.91 35.35
CA ASN A 921 34.88 -7.77 35.82
C ASN A 921 33.64 -8.12 36.68
N SER A 922 33.64 -9.24 37.41
CA SER A 922 32.53 -9.60 38.33
C SER A 922 32.53 -8.89 39.69
N LEU A 923 33.05 -7.67 39.80
CA LEU A 923 32.95 -6.86 41.04
C LEU A 923 32.35 -5.46 40.79
N LEU A 924 32.26 -5.02 39.53
CA LEU A 924 31.73 -3.71 39.17
C LEU A 924 30.21 -3.76 38.92
N ASP A 925 29.72 -4.86 38.34
CA ASP A 925 28.28 -5.06 38.07
C ASP A 925 27.48 -5.41 39.33
N GLU A 926 28.12 -6.03 40.34
CA GLU A 926 27.52 -6.25 41.66
C GLU A 926 27.42 -4.94 42.47
N PHE A 927 28.27 -3.94 42.18
CA PHE A 927 28.23 -2.64 42.85
C PHE A 927 27.20 -1.69 42.24
N LEU A 928 26.89 -1.84 40.94
CA LEU A 928 25.93 -1.01 40.21
C LEU A 928 24.46 -1.49 40.32
N GLN A 929 24.23 -2.74 40.73
CA GLN A 929 22.86 -3.29 40.90
C GLN A 929 22.29 -3.16 42.32
N VAL A 930 23.08 -2.75 43.32
CA VAL A 930 22.61 -2.67 44.73
C VAL A 930 22.03 -1.29 45.09
N THR A 931 22.14 -0.26 44.27
CA THR A 931 21.72 1.11 44.65
C THR A 931 20.39 1.61 44.08
N THR A 932 19.57 0.77 43.42
CA THR A 932 18.32 1.28 42.81
C THR A 932 17.01 0.63 43.23
N LYS A 933 16.96 -0.47 44.01
CA LYS A 933 15.69 -0.98 44.56
C LYS A 933 15.85 -1.74 45.88
N ASP A 934 15.61 -1.09 47.02
CA ASP A 934 14.57 -1.47 48.00
C ASP A 934 14.69 -0.73 49.37
N ILE A 935 13.71 0.17 49.60
CA ILE A 935 12.86 0.28 50.81
C ILE A 935 13.39 1.04 52.08
N PRO A 936 12.50 1.77 52.82
CA PRO A 936 12.86 2.83 53.77
C PRO A 936 13.07 2.38 55.23
N ASN A 937 13.73 3.28 56.00
CA ASN A 937 13.87 3.38 57.47
C ASN A 937 14.52 2.22 58.24
N ALA A 938 15.77 2.43 58.69
CA ALA A 938 16.18 2.57 60.11
C ALA A 938 17.60 2.04 60.44
N PHE A 939 18.19 2.65 61.48
CA PHE A 939 19.42 2.29 62.24
C PHE A 939 20.76 2.78 61.63
N ARG A 940 21.44 3.83 62.15
CA ARG A 940 21.92 4.16 63.51
C ARG A 940 23.06 3.23 63.96
N ASN A 941 24.23 3.86 64.14
CA ASN A 941 25.50 3.40 64.74
C ASN A 941 26.61 3.01 63.75
N GLY A 942 27.73 3.74 63.87
CA GLY A 942 28.85 3.70 62.97
C GLY A 942 29.80 2.53 63.17
N PHE A 943 30.71 2.40 62.21
CA PHE A 943 31.96 1.70 62.38
C PHE A 943 33.03 2.33 61.46
N ASP A 944 34.19 2.57 62.08
CA ASP A 944 35.38 3.27 61.60
C ASP A 944 36.34 2.28 60.90
N PRO A 945 36.85 2.56 59.67
CA PRO A 945 37.91 1.76 59.07
C PRO A 945 39.22 2.54 58.96
N LYS A 946 40.19 2.22 59.83
CA LYS A 946 41.62 2.39 59.53
C LYS A 946 42.19 1.11 58.92
N LYS A 947 42.51 1.13 57.63
CA LYS A 947 43.75 0.57 57.04
C LYS A 947 43.78 0.78 55.52
N GLU A 948 44.90 1.36 55.09
CA GLU A 948 45.24 1.83 53.74
C GLU A 948 45.57 0.69 52.76
N ASN A 949 45.22 0.86 51.49
CA ASN A 949 46.20 0.89 50.39
C ASN A 949 45.60 1.25 49.00
N SER A 950 46.09 2.39 48.50
CA SER A 950 46.37 2.83 47.12
C SER A 950 45.29 2.85 46.02
N ASP A 951 44.74 4.06 45.86
CA ASP A 951 44.54 4.86 44.64
C ASP A 951 43.66 4.30 43.50
N ALA A 952 42.35 4.32 43.76
CA ALA A 952 41.29 4.27 42.77
C ALA A 952 41.10 5.62 42.04
N LYS A 953 40.63 5.55 40.79
CA LYS A 953 40.31 6.68 39.90
C LYS A 953 39.02 7.39 40.34
N ILE A 954 39.01 8.71 40.13
CA ILE A 954 37.91 9.65 40.39
C ILE A 954 36.83 9.46 39.30
N ASP A 955 35.64 8.97 39.66
CA ASP A 955 34.46 8.84 38.76
C ASP A 955 33.14 9.34 39.39
N ASP A 956 33.18 9.99 40.56
CA ASP A 956 31.97 10.35 41.31
C ASP A 956 31.48 11.80 41.13
N SER A 957 32.14 12.63 40.31
CA SER A 957 31.70 14.01 40.07
C SER A 957 30.71 14.19 38.91
N GLU A 958 30.58 13.22 37.99
CA GLU A 958 29.59 13.28 36.90
C GLU A 958 28.20 12.76 37.30
N LYS A 959 28.11 11.86 38.30
CA LYS A 959 26.83 11.28 38.73
C LYS A 959 25.96 12.21 39.59
N VAL A 960 26.56 13.13 40.33
CA VAL A 960 25.80 14.08 41.17
C VAL A 960 25.14 15.19 40.34
N ILE A 961 25.72 15.53 39.18
CA ILE A 961 25.13 16.52 38.27
C ILE A 961 23.94 15.93 37.49
N LEU A 962 24.00 14.64 37.13
CA LEU A 962 22.94 13.97 36.37
C LEU A 962 21.74 13.53 37.23
N GLN A 963 21.89 13.35 38.55
CA GLN A 963 20.79 12.96 39.44
C GLN A 963 19.88 14.14 39.86
N ASN A 964 20.37 15.38 39.81
CA ASN A 964 19.57 16.56 40.16
C ASN A 964 18.64 17.04 39.04
N ASP A 965 18.80 16.54 37.81
CA ASP A 965 17.98 16.95 36.65
C ASP A 965 16.74 16.03 36.42
N GLU A 966 16.56 14.95 37.19
CA GLU A 966 15.45 13.98 36.98
C GLU A 966 14.20 14.17 37.87
N GLU A 967 14.18 15.11 38.82
CA GLU A 967 12.96 15.44 39.57
C GLU A 967 12.55 16.91 39.36
N GLU A 968 11.73 17.20 38.34
CA GLU A 968 10.70 18.25 38.45
C GLU A 968 9.65 18.18 37.31
N LYS A 969 8.45 17.70 37.65
CA LYS A 969 7.21 17.92 36.87
C LYS A 969 6.19 18.64 37.76
N LEU A 970 5.76 19.85 37.38
CA LEU A 970 4.36 20.28 37.20
C LEU A 970 4.17 21.83 37.17
N ASN A 971 3.47 22.27 36.12
CA ASN A 971 2.55 23.41 35.98
C ASN A 971 2.98 24.87 36.30
N GLU A 972 2.93 25.69 35.24
CA GLU A 972 2.45 27.09 35.10
C GLU A 972 2.82 28.21 36.10
N LYS A 973 3.69 27.98 37.09
CA LYS A 973 4.27 29.07 37.91
C LYS A 973 5.82 29.12 37.91
N GLY A 974 6.46 28.33 37.05
CA GLY A 974 7.90 28.06 37.05
C GLY A 974 8.82 29.08 36.37
N LEU A 975 8.32 30.21 35.84
CA LEU A 975 9.19 31.16 35.12
C LEU A 975 10.02 32.08 36.03
N ASN A 976 9.71 32.15 37.33
CA ASN A 976 10.45 32.98 38.30
C ASN A 976 11.31 32.19 39.30
N LEU A 977 11.22 30.85 39.33
CA LEU A 977 12.02 30.00 40.23
C LEU A 977 13.19 29.30 39.52
N THR A 978 13.04 28.97 38.23
CA THR A 978 14.08 28.34 37.39
C THR A 978 15.30 29.24 37.19
N SER A 979 15.14 30.56 37.20
CA SER A 979 16.25 31.52 37.12
C SER A 979 17.07 31.64 38.41
N LYS A 980 16.54 31.21 39.56
CA LYS A 980 17.25 31.25 40.85
C LYS A 980 18.10 29.99 41.09
N LEU A 981 17.59 28.81 40.77
CA LEU A 981 18.27 27.53 41.03
C LEU A 981 19.33 27.18 39.95
N ALA A 982 19.10 27.54 38.68
CA ALA A 982 20.13 27.39 37.64
C ALA A 982 21.37 28.27 37.89
N ASN A 983 21.18 29.43 38.53
CA ASN A 983 22.26 30.32 38.95
C ASN A 983 23.04 29.78 40.18
N GLU A 984 22.50 28.85 40.96
CA GLU A 984 23.22 28.26 42.10
C GLU A 984 24.12 27.10 41.67
N ASN A 985 23.67 26.23 40.76
CA ASN A 985 24.48 25.13 40.22
C ASN A 985 25.65 25.61 39.35
N PHE A 986 25.51 26.73 38.64
CA PHE A 986 26.60 27.33 37.83
C PHE A 986 27.67 28.04 38.69
N LYS A 987 27.31 28.48 39.91
CA LYS A 987 28.26 29.09 40.85
C LYS A 987 29.20 28.07 41.48
N GLU A 988 28.75 26.83 41.67
CA GLU A 988 29.61 25.76 42.20
C GLU A 988 30.61 25.25 41.16
N THR A 989 30.20 25.13 39.91
CA THR A 989 31.08 24.71 38.79
C THR A 989 32.13 25.78 38.46
N SER A 990 31.76 27.07 38.40
CA SER A 990 32.72 28.16 38.12
C SER A 990 33.75 28.41 39.24
N LYS A 991 33.42 28.08 40.51
CA LYS A 991 34.38 28.09 41.63
C LYS A 991 35.41 26.96 41.52
N MET A 992 35.02 25.79 41.02
CA MET A 992 35.94 24.68 40.79
C MET A 992 36.87 24.92 39.59
N GLU A 993 36.41 25.63 38.55
CA GLU A 993 37.24 26.01 37.39
C GLU A 993 38.26 27.12 37.73
N LYS A 994 37.88 28.17 38.46
CA LYS A 994 38.81 29.24 38.89
C LYS A 994 39.91 28.74 39.85
N ALA A 995 39.66 27.65 40.58
CA ALA A 995 40.67 26.98 41.40
C ALA A 995 41.68 26.15 40.56
N ALA A 996 41.29 25.72 39.36
CA ALA A 996 42.15 24.99 38.42
C ALA A 996 43.02 25.95 37.58
N GLU A 997 42.50 27.11 37.18
CA GLU A 997 43.24 28.11 36.38
C GLU A 997 44.38 28.81 37.17
N ALA A 998 44.32 28.86 38.50
CA ALA A 998 45.35 29.51 39.33
C ALA A 998 46.70 28.74 39.43
N LYS A 999 46.85 27.58 38.77
CA LYS A 999 48.04 26.70 38.89
C LYS A 999 48.80 26.41 37.58
N VAL A 1000 48.51 27.07 36.46
CA VAL A 1000 49.22 26.82 35.18
C VAL A 1000 49.82 28.13 34.63
N SER A 1001 51.16 28.24 34.63
CA SER A 1001 51.85 29.38 34.01
C SER A 1001 51.90 29.24 32.49
N GLU A 1002 51.36 30.23 31.78
CA GLU A 1002 51.49 30.42 30.34
C GLU A 1002 52.96 30.53 29.90
N LYS A 1003 53.42 29.56 29.10
CA LYS A 1003 54.36 29.72 27.99
C LYS A 1003 54.63 28.32 27.42
N THR A 1004 54.73 28.22 26.09
CA THR A 1004 55.20 27.06 25.30
C THR A 1004 54.13 26.16 24.64
N VAL A 1005 53.09 26.70 23.98
CA VAL A 1005 52.39 25.98 22.89
C VAL A 1005 51.89 26.97 21.83
N HIS A 1006 52.78 27.72 21.19
CA HIS A 1006 52.36 28.67 20.13
C HIS A 1006 53.13 28.56 18.81
N CYS A 1007 53.65 27.38 18.48
CA CYS A 1007 54.21 27.11 17.15
C CYS A 1007 53.95 25.65 16.80
N GLN A 1008 52.93 25.34 15.98
CA GLN A 1008 52.91 24.19 15.04
C GLN A 1008 51.60 23.97 14.25
N SER A 1009 50.57 24.80 14.37
CA SER A 1009 49.30 24.57 13.62
C SER A 1009 49.17 25.32 12.28
N GLU A 1010 50.17 26.08 11.84
CA GLU A 1010 50.15 26.78 10.55
C GLU A 1010 51.27 26.28 9.63
N SER A 1011 51.20 25.01 9.18
CA SER A 1011 51.86 24.57 7.93
C SER A 1011 51.51 23.11 7.60
N SER A 1012 50.57 22.88 6.67
CA SER A 1012 50.59 21.66 5.85
C SER A 1012 49.66 21.77 4.65
N SER A 1013 50.18 22.35 3.57
CA SER A 1013 49.68 22.18 2.21
C SER A 1013 50.84 21.64 1.36
N ILE A 1014 51.02 20.31 1.31
CA ILE A 1014 51.93 19.65 0.36
C ILE A 1014 51.26 18.36 -0.13
N SER A 1015 50.97 18.31 -1.42
CA SER A 1015 50.59 17.13 -2.20
C SER A 1015 51.81 16.23 -2.45
N LEU A 1016 51.67 14.92 -2.30
CA LEU A 1016 52.69 13.95 -2.71
C LEU A 1016 52.12 12.95 -3.72
N SER A 1017 52.67 13.06 -4.94
CA SER A 1017 52.63 12.08 -6.02
C SER A 1017 53.93 11.27 -6.04
N SER A 1018 53.84 10.04 -6.57
CA SER A 1018 54.91 9.12 -7.02
C SER A 1018 55.27 7.93 -6.11
N CYS A 1019 55.35 6.76 -6.77
CA CYS A 1019 55.56 5.39 -6.29
C CYS A 1019 57.02 5.10 -5.90
N ASP A 1020 57.31 4.27 -4.90
CA ASP A 1020 57.41 2.80 -4.98
C ASP A 1020 58.03 2.18 -3.70
N GLU A 1021 57.53 0.97 -3.42
CA GLU A 1021 58.04 -0.17 -2.61
C GLU A 1021 58.85 0.04 -1.31
N SER A 1022 58.22 -0.34 -0.19
CA SER A 1022 58.61 -1.46 0.70
C SER A 1022 58.32 -1.16 2.18
N VAL A 1023 57.81 -2.19 2.87
CA VAL A 1023 57.74 -2.36 4.33
C VAL A 1023 56.57 -1.69 5.09
N GLU A 1024 55.80 -2.56 5.73
CA GLU A 1024 54.87 -2.41 6.86
C GLU A 1024 54.65 -1.01 7.46
N LYS A 1025 53.39 -0.57 7.53
CA LYS A 1025 52.95 0.38 8.57
C LYS A 1025 51.57 0.04 9.14
N VAL A 1026 51.63 -0.25 10.43
CA VAL A 1026 50.59 -0.27 11.44
C VAL A 1026 50.08 1.16 11.64
N GLU A 1027 48.81 1.45 11.34
CA GLU A 1027 48.08 2.64 11.82
C GLU A 1027 47.11 2.23 12.92
N THR A 1028 47.68 1.81 14.04
CA THR A 1028 47.05 1.77 15.36
C THR A 1028 48.10 2.23 16.34
N ASP A 1029 48.24 3.55 16.55
CA ASP A 1029 48.90 4.13 17.75
C ASP A 1029 48.88 5.67 17.82
N GLU A 1030 48.46 6.40 16.78
CA GLU A 1030 48.37 7.88 16.86
C GLU A 1030 47.10 8.41 17.57
N THR A 1031 46.00 7.65 17.57
CA THR A 1031 44.76 8.02 18.29
C THR A 1031 44.85 7.75 19.79
N ASP A 1032 45.72 6.82 20.20
CA ASP A 1032 45.91 6.45 21.60
C ASP A 1032 46.93 7.36 22.31
N SER A 1033 47.85 7.96 21.55
CA SER A 1033 48.79 8.98 22.03
C SER A 1033 48.11 10.33 22.33
N LYS A 1034 47.06 10.70 21.58
CA LYS A 1034 46.21 11.87 21.86
C LYS A 1034 45.22 11.64 23.02
N LYS A 1035 44.82 10.39 23.28
CA LYS A 1035 44.03 10.02 24.47
C LYS A 1035 44.87 9.87 25.74
N LYS A 1036 46.13 9.42 25.64
CA LYS A 1036 47.04 9.28 26.79
C LYS A 1036 47.65 10.61 27.27
N LEU A 1037 47.74 11.65 26.43
CA LEU A 1037 48.10 13.03 26.86
C LEU A 1037 47.00 13.72 27.68
N LYS A 1038 45.76 13.20 27.69
CA LYS A 1038 44.69 13.62 28.61
C LYS A 1038 44.77 12.95 30.00
N THR A 1039 45.75 12.07 30.25
CA THR A 1039 45.81 11.29 31.51
C THR A 1039 47.19 11.25 32.17
N ALA A 1040 48.14 12.10 31.78
CA ALA A 1040 49.49 12.11 32.35
C ALA A 1040 50.06 13.53 32.56
N VAL A 1041 49.34 14.40 33.30
CA VAL A 1041 49.94 15.52 34.04
C VAL A 1041 49.33 15.56 35.45
N SER A 1042 49.55 14.50 36.22
CA SER A 1042 49.91 14.60 37.63
C SER A 1042 50.36 13.23 38.16
N LYS A 1043 51.65 13.13 38.49
CA LYS A 1043 52.13 12.57 39.76
C LYS A 1043 53.63 12.84 39.88
N LYS A 1044 53.98 13.74 40.81
CA LYS A 1044 55.23 13.75 41.59
C LYS A 1044 55.03 14.67 42.81
N ASP A 1045 54.75 14.03 43.95
CA ASP A 1045 55.42 14.11 45.27
C ASP A 1045 55.91 15.49 45.77
N SER A 1046 55.78 15.91 47.03
CA SER A 1046 55.64 15.19 48.32
C SER A 1046 55.43 16.21 49.47
N ASP A 1047 54.93 15.68 50.59
CA ASP A 1047 55.24 16.02 52.00
C ASP A 1047 54.67 17.24 52.76
N ASN A 1048 53.99 16.86 53.86
CA ASN A 1048 54.03 17.40 55.22
C ASN A 1048 53.47 18.80 55.54
N SER A 1049 52.35 18.86 56.27
CA SER A 1049 52.35 19.05 57.76
C SER A 1049 50.98 19.43 58.36
N ALA A 1050 50.65 18.68 59.42
CA ALA A 1050 49.84 18.90 60.63
C ALA A 1050 48.89 20.11 60.84
N ALA A 1051 47.83 19.78 61.62
CA ALA A 1051 46.97 20.59 62.54
C ALA A 1051 45.65 21.14 61.94
N LYS A 1052 44.46 20.58 62.28
CA LYS A 1052 43.58 20.72 63.49
C LYS A 1052 42.54 21.88 63.36
N PRO A 1053 41.40 21.82 64.10
CA PRO A 1053 40.05 21.83 63.52
C PRO A 1053 39.25 23.13 63.74
N ASP A 1054 38.05 23.15 63.13
CA ASP A 1054 36.86 23.99 63.42
C ASP A 1054 37.00 25.52 63.31
N GLU A 1055 36.21 26.14 62.42
CA GLU A 1055 35.16 27.08 62.83
C GLU A 1055 34.28 27.51 61.65
N LYS A 1056 32.98 27.62 61.93
CA LYS A 1056 31.91 28.08 61.04
C LYS A 1056 32.23 29.46 60.46
N ILE A 1057 32.09 29.61 59.13
CA ILE A 1057 31.82 30.91 58.52
C ILE A 1057 30.54 30.80 57.69
N SER A 1058 29.48 31.42 58.20
CA SER A 1058 28.28 31.75 57.44
C SER A 1058 28.64 32.83 56.40
N ILE A 1059 28.30 32.62 55.13
CA ILE A 1059 28.33 33.67 54.12
C ILE A 1059 26.97 33.73 53.42
N ASN A 1060 26.36 34.91 53.51
CA ASN A 1060 25.15 35.34 52.81
C ASN A 1060 25.26 35.09 51.29
N SER A 1061 24.22 34.51 50.71
CA SER A 1061 24.09 34.34 49.26
C SER A 1061 23.64 35.64 48.59
N GLU A 1062 24.60 36.48 48.20
CA GLU A 1062 24.38 37.41 47.09
C GLU A 1062 24.34 36.62 45.76
N SER A 1063 23.42 37.00 44.88
CA SER A 1063 23.27 36.48 43.52
C SER A 1063 24.50 36.84 42.67
N LEU A 1064 25.44 35.91 42.44
CA LEU A 1064 26.32 36.02 41.27
C LEU A 1064 25.45 35.86 40.01
N GLU A 1065 25.36 36.93 39.24
CA GLU A 1065 24.91 36.92 37.85
C GLU A 1065 26.02 36.31 36.99
N ILE A 1066 25.75 35.20 36.31
CA ILE A 1066 26.65 34.66 35.29
C ILE A 1066 26.68 35.68 34.15
N SER A 1067 27.85 36.22 33.82
CA SER A 1067 27.95 37.20 32.74
C SER A 1067 27.89 36.51 31.37
N LEU A 1068 27.34 37.20 30.36
CA LEU A 1068 27.39 36.75 28.96
C LEU A 1068 28.83 36.47 28.49
N GLU A 1069 29.81 37.19 29.05
CA GLU A 1069 31.23 36.99 28.76
C GLU A 1069 31.76 35.62 29.24
N GLU A 1070 31.28 35.12 30.38
CA GLU A 1070 31.62 33.77 30.87
C GLU A 1070 31.02 32.67 29.98
N VAL A 1071 29.79 32.89 29.45
CA VAL A 1071 29.14 31.99 28.47
C VAL A 1071 29.89 32.00 27.12
N GLU A 1072 30.35 33.16 26.65
CA GLU A 1072 31.14 33.28 25.42
C GLU A 1072 32.48 32.53 25.52
N LYS A 1073 33.19 32.69 26.65
CA LYS A 1073 34.48 32.00 26.87
C LYS A 1073 34.28 30.48 26.86
N ALA A 1074 33.31 29.97 27.62
CA ALA A 1074 33.00 28.55 27.69
C ALA A 1074 32.57 27.97 26.33
N PHE A 1075 31.75 28.70 25.56
CA PHE A 1075 31.33 28.28 24.23
C PHE A 1075 32.51 28.19 23.24
N ARG A 1076 33.40 29.18 23.23
CA ARG A 1076 34.60 29.18 22.36
C ARG A 1076 35.56 28.06 22.71
N ASP A 1077 35.80 27.84 23.99
CA ASP A 1077 36.68 26.79 24.48
C ASP A 1077 36.13 25.39 24.13
N TYR A 1078 34.81 25.19 24.23
CA TYR A 1078 34.17 23.94 23.80
C TYR A 1078 34.23 23.73 22.27
N MET A 1079 33.90 24.76 21.49
CA MET A 1079 33.86 24.69 20.03
C MET A 1079 35.25 24.53 19.37
N LEU A 1080 36.34 24.83 20.08
CA LEU A 1080 37.71 24.56 19.62
C LEU A 1080 38.02 23.06 19.50
N PHE A 1081 37.31 22.21 20.25
CA PHE A 1081 37.55 20.76 20.30
C PHE A 1081 36.36 19.93 19.85
N ALA A 1082 35.16 20.50 19.78
CA ALA A 1082 33.94 19.80 19.38
C ALA A 1082 33.79 19.73 17.85
N ASP A 1083 33.35 18.58 17.34
CA ASP A 1083 32.85 18.48 15.98
C ASP A 1083 31.55 19.29 15.88
N SER A 1084 31.54 20.33 15.05
CA SER A 1084 30.41 21.26 14.90
C SER A 1084 29.15 20.58 14.36
N THR A 1085 29.27 19.37 13.82
CA THR A 1085 28.15 18.54 13.36
C THR A 1085 27.58 17.63 14.43
N SER A 1086 28.27 17.45 15.56
CA SER A 1086 27.79 16.59 16.66
C SER A 1086 26.56 17.17 17.36
N GLU A 1087 25.68 16.30 17.85
CA GLU A 1087 24.44 16.67 18.55
C GLU A 1087 24.69 17.60 19.74
N ASN A 1088 25.65 17.25 20.60
CA ASN A 1088 26.01 18.07 21.76
C ASN A 1088 26.50 19.46 21.32
N ALA A 1089 27.25 19.55 20.23
CA ALA A 1089 27.66 20.84 19.68
C ALA A 1089 26.49 21.63 19.09
N GLN A 1090 25.53 20.99 18.41
CA GLN A 1090 24.32 21.64 17.90
C GLN A 1090 23.41 22.15 19.04
N ILE A 1091 23.24 21.36 20.11
CA ILE A 1091 22.47 21.76 21.30
C ILE A 1091 23.14 22.94 22.01
N ILE A 1092 24.46 22.87 22.19
CA ILE A 1092 25.23 23.96 22.82
C ILE A 1092 25.20 25.21 21.95
N GLN A 1093 25.28 25.08 20.61
CA GLN A 1093 25.09 26.20 19.67
C GLN A 1093 23.68 26.79 19.76
N ALA A 1094 22.64 25.97 19.87
CA ALA A 1094 21.27 26.46 20.03
C ALA A 1094 21.10 27.21 21.36
N LYS A 1095 21.64 26.69 22.46
CA LYS A 1095 21.63 27.35 23.78
C LYS A 1095 22.41 28.66 23.77
N TYR A 1096 23.61 28.68 23.18
CA TYR A 1096 24.42 29.88 22.99
C TYR A 1096 23.67 30.94 22.17
N ALA A 1097 23.04 30.52 21.07
CA ALA A 1097 22.26 31.40 20.22
C ALA A 1097 21.05 31.99 20.95
N VAL A 1098 20.32 31.20 21.75
CA VAL A 1098 19.21 31.71 22.59
C VAL A 1098 19.71 32.69 23.65
N ALA A 1099 20.86 32.43 24.29
CA ALA A 1099 21.44 33.33 25.29
C ALA A 1099 21.82 34.70 24.70
N HIS A 1100 22.18 34.76 23.42
CA HIS A 1100 22.55 35.98 22.70
C HIS A 1100 21.40 36.55 21.84
N GLU A 1101 20.15 36.11 22.06
CA GLU A 1101 18.96 36.54 21.32
C GLU A 1101 19.01 36.30 19.80
N ARG A 1102 19.80 35.31 19.36
CA ARG A 1102 19.98 34.90 17.96
C ARG A 1102 19.04 33.74 17.62
N PHE A 1103 17.76 34.06 17.52
CA PHE A 1103 16.71 33.06 17.41
C PHE A 1103 16.68 32.30 16.08
N GLY A 1104 17.03 32.93 14.96
CA GLY A 1104 17.14 32.29 13.64
C GLY A 1104 18.20 31.20 13.61
N THR A 1105 19.36 31.46 14.22
CA THR A 1105 20.45 30.49 14.39
C THR A 1105 20.00 29.35 15.30
N ALA A 1106 19.35 29.66 16.42
CA ALA A 1106 18.81 28.64 17.33
C ALA A 1106 17.79 27.72 16.62
N LEU A 1107 16.87 28.29 15.85
CA LEU A 1107 15.85 27.53 15.10
C LEU A 1107 16.48 26.64 14.03
N MET A 1108 17.48 27.12 13.30
CA MET A 1108 18.20 26.31 12.31
C MET A 1108 18.97 25.14 12.95
N GLN A 1109 19.56 25.32 14.13
CA GLN A 1109 20.25 24.23 14.83
C GLN A 1109 19.27 23.21 15.40
N LEU A 1110 18.17 23.65 16.03
CA LEU A 1110 17.10 22.76 16.47
C LEU A 1110 16.54 21.92 15.33
N LYS A 1111 16.41 22.52 14.15
CA LYS A 1111 15.94 21.80 12.96
C LYS A 1111 16.91 20.72 12.48
N LYS A 1112 18.23 20.96 12.55
CA LYS A 1112 19.24 19.92 12.26
C LYS A 1112 19.14 18.76 13.23
N ILE A 1113 18.97 19.06 14.53
CA ILE A 1113 18.75 18.04 15.57
C ILE A 1113 17.48 17.22 15.27
N MET A 1114 16.38 17.88 14.89
CA MET A 1114 15.12 17.22 14.55
C MET A 1114 15.17 16.43 13.23
N ALA A 1115 16.10 16.73 12.32
CA ALA A 1115 16.30 15.98 11.09
C ALA A 1115 17.01 14.63 11.33
N ASP A 1116 17.84 14.56 12.38
CA ASP A 1116 18.69 13.40 12.68
C ASP A 1116 18.04 12.39 13.66
N LYS A 1117 16.94 12.73 14.35
CA LYS A 1117 16.28 11.85 15.34
C LYS A 1117 14.75 11.84 15.33
N THR A 1118 14.18 10.77 15.89
CA THR A 1118 12.74 10.49 16.00
C THR A 1118 12.07 11.03 17.28
N THR A 1119 12.83 11.47 18.28
CA THR A 1119 12.32 12.11 19.51
C THR A 1119 12.16 13.61 19.29
N THR A 1120 10.99 14.01 18.80
CA THR A 1120 10.69 15.40 18.41
C THR A 1120 9.92 16.20 19.45
N SER A 1121 9.30 15.60 20.48
CA SER A 1121 8.37 16.34 21.37
C SER A 1121 9.02 17.51 22.10
N ASP A 1122 10.20 17.28 22.68
CA ASP A 1122 10.82 18.24 23.60
C ASP A 1122 11.46 19.38 22.81
N TYR A 1123 12.07 19.07 21.67
CA TYR A 1123 12.63 20.06 20.75
C TYR A 1123 11.54 20.87 20.02
N LEU A 1124 10.40 20.27 19.68
CA LEU A 1124 9.27 20.98 19.08
C LEU A 1124 8.67 21.96 20.07
N SER A 1125 8.54 21.59 21.35
CA SER A 1125 8.07 22.52 22.40
C SER A 1125 9.03 23.72 22.57
N THR A 1126 10.33 23.47 22.46
CA THR A 1126 11.38 24.48 22.54
C THR A 1126 11.38 25.40 21.32
N GLU A 1127 11.23 24.84 20.11
CA GLU A 1127 11.05 25.58 18.86
C GLU A 1127 9.83 26.51 18.95
N LYS A 1128 8.68 25.98 19.40
CA LYS A 1128 7.46 26.77 19.63
C LYS A 1128 7.68 27.92 20.62
N ALA A 1129 8.38 27.68 21.72
CA ALA A 1129 8.69 28.70 22.72
C ALA A 1129 9.61 29.80 22.19
N ILE A 1130 10.65 29.44 21.41
CA ILE A 1130 11.56 30.40 20.76
C ILE A 1130 10.79 31.27 19.76
N ILE A 1131 9.95 30.63 18.95
CA ILE A 1131 9.07 31.29 17.99
C ILE A 1131 8.13 32.29 18.68
N GLN A 1132 7.54 31.92 19.82
CA GLN A 1132 6.64 32.77 20.60
C GLN A 1132 7.37 33.97 21.21
N LYS A 1133 8.63 33.78 21.65
CA LYS A 1133 9.46 34.83 22.26
C LYS A 1133 9.98 35.88 21.26
N GLN A 1134 10.07 35.54 19.97
CA GLN A 1134 10.59 36.44 18.92
C GLN A 1134 9.57 37.51 18.44
N GLY A 1135 8.29 37.45 18.82
CA GLY A 1135 7.25 38.30 18.25
C GLY A 1135 6.76 39.47 19.12
N THR A 1136 6.91 40.70 18.62
CA THR A 1136 5.93 41.78 18.84
C THR A 1136 4.57 41.37 18.24
N ALA A 1137 3.47 41.88 18.80
CA ALA A 1137 2.10 41.35 18.70
C ALA A 1137 1.49 41.05 17.30
N ALA A 1138 2.13 41.43 16.18
CA ALA A 1138 1.70 41.05 14.83
C ALA A 1138 2.38 39.77 14.30
N THR A 1139 3.58 39.43 14.80
CA THR A 1139 4.40 38.31 14.33
C THR A 1139 4.09 37.02 15.09
N VAL A 1140 3.69 37.13 16.36
CA VAL A 1140 3.18 36.00 17.17
C VAL A 1140 2.00 35.33 16.47
N LYS A 1141 1.09 36.11 15.86
CA LYS A 1141 -0.04 35.57 15.10
C LYS A 1141 0.35 34.82 13.82
N THR A 1142 1.59 34.95 13.33
CA THR A 1142 2.06 34.31 12.09
C THR A 1142 2.89 33.06 12.40
N PHE A 1143 3.59 33.11 13.53
CA PHE A 1143 4.58 32.13 13.94
C PHE A 1143 4.01 31.12 14.97
N SER A 1144 3.10 31.55 15.85
CA SER A 1144 2.25 30.64 16.62
C SER A 1144 1.38 29.74 15.72
N ILE A 1145 1.07 30.16 14.49
CA ILE A 1145 0.24 29.37 13.56
C ILE A 1145 0.99 28.17 12.93
N LEU A 1146 2.33 28.19 12.89
CA LEU A 1146 3.11 26.98 12.57
C LEU A 1146 3.04 25.95 13.71
N ALA A 1147 2.74 26.39 14.93
CA ALA A 1147 2.48 25.55 16.10
C ALA A 1147 0.97 25.22 16.31
N TYR A 1148 0.09 26.07 15.77
CA TYR A 1148 -1.36 26.09 15.93
C TYR A 1148 -2.06 26.19 14.56
N ALA A 1149 -1.76 25.27 13.65
CA ALA A 1149 -2.59 25.05 12.45
C ALA A 1149 -3.84 24.19 12.75
N VAL A 1150 -4.27 24.15 14.01
CA VAL A 1150 -5.34 23.27 14.53
C VAL A 1150 -6.56 24.02 15.06
N THR A 1151 -6.49 25.30 15.47
CA THR A 1151 -7.57 25.86 16.33
C THR A 1151 -8.24 27.15 15.86
N ASP A 1152 -8.20 27.52 14.58
CA ASP A 1152 -9.10 28.57 14.05
C ASP A 1152 -9.84 28.04 12.81
N LEU A 1153 -10.83 27.20 13.11
CA LEU A 1153 -12.12 27.01 12.41
C LEU A 1153 -13.01 26.07 13.21
#